data_AF-A0A427QYY3-F1
#
_entry.id   AF-A0A427QYY3-F1
#
_cell.length_a   1.000
_cell.length_b   1.000
_cell.length_c   1.000
_cell.angle_alpha   90.00
_cell.angle_beta   90.00
_cell.angle_gamma   90.00
#
_symmetry.space_group_name_H-M   'P 1'
#
loop_
_entity.id
_entity.type
_entity.pdbx_description
1 polymer ?
#
loop_
_entity_poly.entity_id
_entity_poly.type
_entity_poly.pdbx_seq_one_letter_code
_entity_poly.pdbx_strand_id
1 'polypeptide(L)'
;MNQPSSRSGLTTFTVIIIGLLALFLLIGGIWLATLGGSIYYIVAGVLLLIVAWQLYKRASAALWVYAALMLGTIIWSVWEVGTDFWALAPRLDILGILGLWLLVPAVTRGINNLGSSKVALSSTLAIAIVLMVYSIFNDPQEINGEIKTPQPETAQAVPGVAESDWPAYGRTQAGERYSPLKQINDQNVKDLKVAWTFRTGDFKTDNDSGETTNQVTPIKIGNNMFICTAHQQLIAIDPATGKEKWRFDPKLKTDKSFQHLTCRGVMYYDANNTTEFATSLQTKKSTSTQCPRKVFVPVNDGRLVAVNADTGKACTDFGQNGEVNLQEFMPYAYPGGYNPTSPGVVTGSTVVIAGSVTDNYSNKEPSGVIRGYDVNTGKLLWVFDTGAADPNAMPGEGTTFVHNSPNAWAPLAYDAKLDIVYVPTGVGTPDIWGGDRTELKERYANSMLAINASTGKLIWNFQTTHHDLWDMDVPSQPSLADIKDKSGKTVPAIYVLTKTGNAFVLDRRNGQPIVPVTEKPVPQTVKRGPQTKGEHYSKTQPFSDLNLAPQDKLTDKDMWGATMLDQLMCRVSFKRLNYDGIYTPPSENGTLVFPGNLGVFEWGGMSVNPDRQVAVMNPIGLPFVSRLIPADPNRAQTAKGAGTEQGVQPMYGVPYGVEISAFLSPLGLPCKQPAWGYVAGVDLKTHEVVWKKRIGTIRDSLPNLFQLPAVKIGVPGLGGSISTAGNVMFVGATQDNYIRAFNVTNGEKLWEARLPAGGQATPMTYEINGKQYVVIMAGGHGSFGTKMGDYLVAYALPDNK
;
A
#
# COMPACT_ATOMS: atom_id res chain seq x y z
N MET A 1 -34.37 44.46 48.59
CA MET A 1 -32.99 43.93 48.62
C MET A 1 -32.91 42.79 47.60
N ASN A 2 -32.50 43.07 46.36
CA ASN A 2 -32.22 42.03 45.37
C ASN A 2 -30.77 41.59 45.58
N GLN A 3 -30.55 40.44 46.22
CA GLN A 3 -29.21 39.84 46.21
C GLN A 3 -28.85 39.55 44.74
N PRO A 4 -27.68 40.00 44.24
CA PRO A 4 -27.23 39.61 42.92
C PRO A 4 -27.03 38.09 42.97
N SER A 5 -27.84 37.35 42.21
CA SER A 5 -27.70 35.90 42.11
C SER A 5 -26.24 35.60 41.78
N SER A 6 -25.57 34.83 42.64
CA SER A 6 -24.17 34.46 42.42
C SER A 6 -24.05 33.81 41.04
N ARG A 7 -22.95 34.08 40.32
CA ARG A 7 -22.73 33.42 39.02
C ARG A 7 -22.79 31.91 39.25
N SER A 8 -23.59 31.22 38.44
CA SER A 8 -23.53 29.76 38.35
C SER A 8 -22.07 29.38 38.10
N GLY A 9 -21.52 28.48 38.92
CA GLY A 9 -20.16 27.96 38.70
C GLY A 9 -19.97 27.43 37.28
N LEU A 10 -21.05 26.89 36.69
CA LEU A 10 -21.07 26.39 35.32
C LEU A 10 -20.91 27.49 34.26
N THR A 11 -21.51 28.67 34.48
CA THR A 11 -21.33 29.81 33.56
C THR A 11 -19.90 30.33 33.62
N THR A 12 -19.32 30.45 34.82
CA THR A 12 -17.92 30.86 34.99
C THR A 12 -16.98 29.86 34.32
N PHE A 13 -17.19 28.56 34.54
CA PHE A 13 -16.46 27.49 33.86
C PHE A 13 -16.56 27.61 32.34
N THR A 14 -17.78 27.79 31.80
CA THR A 14 -18.00 27.94 30.36
C THR A 14 -17.27 29.15 29.77
N VAL A 15 -17.27 30.29 30.47
CA VAL A 15 -16.53 31.49 30.06
C VAL A 15 -15.03 31.21 29.97
N ILE A 16 -14.46 30.50 30.94
CA ILE A 16 -13.04 30.13 30.96
C ILE A 16 -12.72 29.21 29.77
N ILE A 17 -13.51 28.15 29.56
CA ILE A 17 -13.29 27.19 28.47
C ILE A 17 -13.39 27.86 27.10
N ILE A 18 -14.44 28.66 26.86
CA ILE A 18 -14.58 29.41 25.60
C ILE A 18 -13.42 30.40 25.44
N GLY A 19 -13.00 31.08 26.50
CA GLY A 19 -11.87 32.01 26.47
C GLY A 19 -10.55 31.32 26.08
N LEU A 20 -10.24 30.17 26.68
CA LEU A 20 -9.04 29.39 26.35
C LEU A 20 -9.07 28.88 24.91
N LEU A 21 -10.21 28.34 24.48
CA LEU A 21 -10.41 27.91 23.09
C LEU A 21 -10.22 29.07 22.12
N ALA A 22 -10.81 30.23 22.42
CA ALA A 22 -10.72 31.42 21.60
C ALA A 22 -9.28 31.93 21.47
N LEU A 23 -8.52 31.93 22.57
CA LEU A 23 -7.10 32.31 22.56
C LEU A 23 -6.27 31.33 21.72
N PHE A 24 -6.51 30.01 21.85
CA PHE A 24 -5.82 29.01 21.05
C PHE A 24 -6.08 29.22 19.55
N LEU A 25 -7.35 29.38 19.15
CA LEU A 25 -7.73 29.61 17.76
C LEU A 25 -7.19 30.94 17.23
N LEU A 26 -7.17 31.99 18.06
CA LEU A 26 -6.63 33.29 17.69
C LEU A 26 -5.12 33.23 17.47
N ILE A 27 -4.36 32.69 18.45
CA ILE A 27 -2.89 32.59 18.37
C ILE A 27 -2.48 31.67 17.22
N GLY A 28 -3.06 30.47 17.15
CA GLY A 28 -2.77 29.53 16.07
C GLY A 28 -3.27 30.05 14.72
N GLY A 29 -4.39 30.77 14.68
CA GLY A 29 -4.92 31.40 13.48
C GLY A 29 -4.03 32.53 12.96
N ILE A 30 -3.47 33.35 13.85
CA ILE A 30 -2.46 34.36 13.50
C ILE A 30 -1.22 33.66 12.93
N TRP A 31 -0.75 32.59 13.57
CA TRP A 31 0.40 31.84 13.07
C TRP A 31 0.12 31.19 11.70
N LEU A 32 -1.07 30.63 11.48
CA LEU A 32 -1.45 30.09 10.19
C LEU A 32 -1.52 31.19 9.12
N ALA A 33 -2.09 32.35 9.45
CA ALA A 33 -2.22 33.47 8.53
C ALA A 33 -0.86 34.05 8.12
N THR A 34 0.12 34.13 9.04
CA THR A 34 1.49 34.57 8.68
C THR A 34 2.20 33.60 7.74
N LEU A 35 1.78 32.33 7.71
CA LEU A 35 2.23 31.32 6.76
C LEU A 35 1.39 31.28 5.46
N GLY A 36 0.48 32.23 5.27
CA GLY A 36 -0.40 32.32 4.09
C GLY A 36 -1.57 31.33 4.09
N GLY A 37 -1.98 30.86 5.27
CA GLY A 37 -3.16 30.00 5.43
C GLY A 37 -4.44 30.77 5.74
N SER A 38 -5.48 30.03 6.12
CA SER A 38 -6.83 30.58 6.34
C SER A 38 -6.91 31.56 7.52
N ILE A 39 -7.51 32.74 7.29
CA ILE A 39 -7.81 33.73 8.33
C ILE A 39 -9.05 33.37 9.17
N TYR A 40 -9.79 32.32 8.81
CA TYR A 40 -11.02 31.91 9.50
C TYR A 40 -10.80 31.71 11.00
N TYR A 41 -9.68 31.11 11.39
CA TYR A 41 -9.37 30.83 12.80
C TYR A 41 -9.18 32.09 13.64
N ILE A 42 -8.69 33.18 13.03
CA ILE A 42 -8.63 34.50 13.67
C ILE A 42 -10.04 35.02 13.92
N VAL A 43 -10.89 34.98 12.89
CA VAL A 43 -12.29 35.43 12.98
C VAL A 43 -13.05 34.62 14.04
N ALA A 44 -12.92 33.30 14.02
CA ALA A 44 -13.53 32.41 15.00
C ALA A 44 -13.03 32.70 16.43
N GLY A 45 -11.72 32.87 16.61
CA GLY A 45 -11.12 33.24 17.90
C GLY A 45 -11.66 34.57 18.43
N VAL A 46 -11.74 35.62 17.59
CA VAL A 46 -12.28 36.92 17.98
C VAL A 46 -13.76 36.81 18.35
N LEU A 47 -14.58 36.13 17.55
CA LEU A 47 -16.01 35.96 17.83
C LEU A 47 -16.23 35.17 19.12
N LEU A 48 -15.43 34.13 19.39
CA LEU A 48 -15.51 33.38 20.65
C LEU A 48 -15.06 34.20 21.87
N LEU A 49 -14.07 35.09 21.74
CA LEU A 49 -13.72 36.04 22.81
C LEU A 49 -14.89 36.99 23.10
N ILE A 50 -15.57 37.48 22.06
CA ILE A 50 -16.78 38.30 22.22
C ILE A 50 -17.87 37.49 22.93
N VAL A 51 -18.09 36.21 22.54
CA VAL A 51 -19.05 35.34 23.22
C VAL A 51 -18.69 35.16 24.70
N ALA A 52 -17.44 34.84 25.03
CA ALA A 52 -16.99 34.68 26.41
C ALA A 52 -17.21 35.95 27.24
N TRP A 53 -16.91 37.12 26.66
CA TRP A 53 -17.13 38.42 27.30
C TRP A 53 -18.63 38.72 27.51
N GLN A 54 -19.47 38.43 26.53
CA GLN A 54 -20.92 38.66 26.64
C GLN A 54 -21.58 37.68 27.60
N LEU A 55 -21.12 36.42 27.67
CA LEU A 55 -21.53 35.44 28.69
C LEU A 55 -21.10 35.90 30.09
N TYR A 56 -19.88 36.41 30.24
CA TYR A 56 -19.41 37.04 31.47
C TYR A 56 -20.37 38.17 31.88
N LYS A 57 -20.73 39.07 30.96
CA LYS A 57 -21.70 40.15 31.21
C LYS A 57 -23.16 39.70 31.36
N ARG A 58 -23.46 38.40 31.24
CA ARG A 58 -24.81 37.83 31.25
C ARG A 58 -25.74 38.48 30.21
N ALA A 59 -25.22 38.76 29.02
CA ALA A 59 -25.95 39.40 27.92
C ALA A 59 -26.49 38.37 26.91
N SER A 60 -27.72 38.53 26.44
CA SER A 60 -28.35 37.64 25.43
C SER A 60 -27.64 37.68 24.07
N ALA A 61 -26.91 38.76 23.80
CA ALA A 61 -26.05 38.92 22.63
C ALA A 61 -25.00 37.81 22.49
N ALA A 62 -24.60 37.13 23.57
CA ALA A 62 -23.69 35.99 23.50
C ALA A 62 -24.20 34.90 22.53
N LEU A 63 -25.49 34.55 22.61
CA LEU A 63 -26.06 33.51 21.74
C LEU A 63 -26.24 34.01 20.30
N TRP A 64 -26.48 35.30 20.08
CA TRP A 64 -26.54 35.87 18.73
C TRP A 64 -25.18 35.85 18.03
N VAL A 65 -24.12 36.27 18.73
CA VAL A 65 -22.76 36.22 18.19
C VAL A 65 -22.34 34.78 17.93
N TYR A 66 -22.71 33.85 18.83
CA TYR A 66 -22.44 32.43 18.62
C TYR A 66 -23.23 31.85 17.44
N ALA A 67 -24.51 32.21 17.28
CA ALA A 67 -25.30 31.79 16.13
C ALA A 67 -24.71 32.32 14.81
N ALA A 68 -24.24 33.57 14.79
CA ALA A 68 -23.55 34.16 13.64
C ALA A 68 -22.23 33.44 13.33
N LEU A 69 -21.44 33.11 14.37
CA LEU A 69 -20.24 32.29 14.22
C LEU A 69 -20.60 30.93 13.59
N MET A 70 -21.57 30.20 14.15
CA MET A 70 -21.99 28.89 13.63
C MET A 70 -22.45 28.99 12.16
N LEU A 71 -23.29 29.96 11.82
CA LEU A 71 -23.75 30.14 10.45
C LEU A 71 -22.59 30.48 9.50
N GLY A 72 -21.70 31.38 9.91
CA GLY A 72 -20.50 31.73 9.16
C GLY A 72 -19.57 30.52 8.95
N THR A 73 -19.39 29.70 9.98
CA THR A 73 -18.62 28.45 9.90
C THR A 73 -19.26 27.46 8.94
N ILE A 74 -20.58 27.27 8.97
CA ILE A 74 -21.29 26.38 8.04
C ILE A 74 -21.05 26.85 6.59
N ILE A 75 -21.25 28.14 6.32
CA ILE A 75 -21.05 28.72 4.98
C ILE A 75 -19.60 28.54 4.52
N TRP A 76 -18.63 28.89 5.38
CA TRP A 76 -17.21 28.73 5.08
C TRP A 76 -16.82 27.26 4.83
N SER A 77 -17.34 26.33 5.64
CA SER A 77 -17.01 24.91 5.53
C SER A 77 -17.53 24.31 4.23
N VAL A 78 -18.78 24.59 3.86
CA VAL A 78 -19.36 24.12 2.60
C VAL A 78 -18.65 24.74 1.41
N TRP A 79 -18.30 26.03 1.48
CA TRP A 79 -17.52 26.69 0.43
C TRP A 79 -16.13 26.08 0.26
N GLU A 80 -15.46 25.70 1.35
CA GLU A 80 -14.08 25.23 1.33
C GLU A 80 -13.93 23.74 0.94
N VAL A 81 -14.84 22.88 1.41
CA VAL A 81 -14.73 21.41 1.25
C VAL A 81 -15.98 20.70 0.73
N GLY A 82 -17.03 21.44 0.39
CA GLY A 82 -18.27 20.87 -0.12
C GLY A 82 -19.00 20.02 0.93
N THR A 83 -19.41 18.82 0.52
CA THR A 83 -20.27 17.92 1.30
C THR A 83 -19.54 16.68 1.81
N ASP A 84 -18.20 16.68 1.87
CA ASP A 84 -17.48 15.56 2.46
C ASP A 84 -17.66 15.55 3.99
N PHE A 85 -18.31 14.51 4.51
CA PHE A 85 -18.60 14.39 5.95
C PHE A 85 -17.35 14.51 6.81
N TRP A 86 -16.27 13.82 6.42
CA TRP A 86 -15.03 13.79 7.20
C TRP A 86 -14.30 15.12 7.15
N ALA A 87 -14.30 15.79 6.00
CA ALA A 87 -13.77 17.14 5.91
C ALA A 87 -14.59 18.15 6.72
N LEU A 88 -15.93 18.04 6.72
CA LEU A 88 -16.82 18.93 7.47
C LEU A 88 -16.73 18.74 8.98
N ALA A 89 -16.51 17.50 9.45
CA ALA A 89 -16.52 17.14 10.86
C ALA A 89 -15.64 18.06 11.75
N PRO A 90 -14.32 18.21 11.56
CA PRO A 90 -13.49 19.06 12.43
C PRO A 90 -13.79 20.56 12.27
N ARG A 91 -14.54 20.99 11.25
CA ARG A 91 -14.95 22.39 11.13
C ARG A 91 -16.17 22.71 11.97
N LEU A 92 -17.00 21.70 12.25
CA LEU A 92 -18.29 21.83 12.93
C LEU A 92 -18.36 21.12 14.30
N ASP A 93 -17.37 20.33 14.67
CA ASP A 93 -17.38 19.47 15.86
C ASP A 93 -17.47 20.24 17.19
N ILE A 94 -16.37 20.88 17.62
CA ILE A 94 -16.25 21.57 18.91
C ILE A 94 -17.26 22.72 18.97
N LEU A 95 -17.48 23.42 17.85
CA LEU A 95 -18.47 24.50 17.78
C LEU A 95 -19.91 23.96 17.85
N GLY A 96 -20.22 22.84 17.20
CA GLY A 96 -21.54 22.21 17.33
C GLY A 96 -21.83 21.79 18.77
N ILE A 97 -20.87 21.12 19.42
CA ILE A 97 -20.98 20.66 20.81
C ILE A 97 -21.12 21.84 21.78
N LEU A 98 -20.29 22.89 21.61
CA LEU A 98 -20.38 24.09 22.45
C LEU A 98 -21.68 24.86 22.20
N GLY A 99 -22.21 24.88 20.98
CA GLY A 99 -23.52 25.45 20.69
C GLY A 99 -24.64 24.75 21.45
N LEU A 100 -24.64 23.40 21.46
CA LEU A 100 -25.59 22.62 22.26
C LEU A 100 -25.41 22.87 23.76
N TRP A 101 -24.15 22.96 24.23
CA TRP A 101 -23.83 23.29 25.63
C TRP A 101 -24.39 24.65 26.04
N LEU A 102 -24.33 25.65 25.17
CA LEU A 102 -24.89 26.99 25.40
C LEU A 102 -26.42 27.02 25.45
N LEU A 103 -27.12 25.99 24.99
CA LEU A 103 -28.58 25.88 25.14
C LEU A 103 -29.00 25.31 26.50
N VAL A 104 -28.07 24.70 27.25
CA VAL A 104 -28.33 24.14 28.58
C VAL A 104 -28.74 25.26 29.56
N PRO A 105 -29.92 25.20 30.19
CA PRO A 105 -30.43 26.28 31.04
C PRO A 105 -29.51 26.70 32.20
N ALA A 106 -28.70 25.77 32.73
CA ALA A 106 -27.74 26.04 33.81
C ALA A 106 -26.55 26.90 33.36
N VAL A 107 -26.20 26.88 32.06
CA VAL A 107 -25.10 27.65 31.46
C VAL A 107 -25.52 29.09 31.23
N THR A 108 -26.75 29.32 30.75
CA THR A 108 -27.30 30.65 30.47
C THR A 108 -28.12 31.23 31.64
N ARG A 109 -28.01 30.65 32.84
CA ARG A 109 -28.78 31.08 34.01
C ARG A 109 -28.42 32.52 34.37
N GLY A 110 -29.45 33.37 34.50
CA GLY A 110 -29.28 34.79 34.86
C GLY A 110 -29.06 35.74 33.67
N ILE A 111 -29.24 35.26 32.44
CA ILE A 111 -29.31 36.09 31.23
C ILE A 111 -30.80 36.37 30.91
N ASN A 112 -31.16 37.64 30.73
CA ASN A 112 -32.53 38.04 30.38
C ASN A 112 -32.77 38.00 28.86
N ASN A 113 -34.03 37.87 28.43
CA ASN A 113 -34.46 37.96 27.02
C ASN A 113 -33.77 36.98 26.06
N LEU A 114 -33.68 35.69 26.44
CA LEU A 114 -33.02 34.64 25.67
C LEU A 114 -33.86 34.02 24.54
N GLY A 115 -35.18 34.27 24.48
CA GLY A 115 -36.11 33.54 23.59
C GLY A 115 -35.64 33.52 22.13
N SER A 116 -35.54 34.69 21.51
CA SER A 116 -35.15 34.80 20.09
C SER A 116 -33.71 34.35 19.82
N SER A 117 -32.78 34.60 20.75
CA SER A 117 -31.37 34.22 20.56
C SER A 117 -31.14 32.72 20.70
N LYS A 118 -31.92 32.03 21.55
CA LYS A 118 -31.97 30.57 21.60
C LYS A 118 -32.55 29.97 20.32
N VAL A 119 -33.62 30.57 19.78
CA VAL A 119 -34.18 30.13 18.49
C VAL A 119 -33.13 30.26 17.39
N ALA A 120 -32.44 31.39 17.31
CA ALA A 120 -31.39 31.60 16.31
C ALA A 120 -30.27 30.55 16.39
N LEU A 121 -29.73 30.30 17.60
CA LEU A 121 -28.71 29.28 17.80
C LEU A 121 -29.23 27.87 17.49
N SER A 122 -30.45 27.55 17.91
CA SER A 122 -31.06 26.25 17.63
C SER A 122 -31.24 26.03 16.13
N SER A 123 -31.64 27.05 15.39
CA SER A 123 -31.78 27.01 13.93
C SER A 123 -30.44 26.75 13.23
N THR A 124 -29.36 27.42 13.64
CA THR A 124 -28.04 27.20 13.02
C THR A 124 -27.46 25.83 13.33
N LEU A 125 -27.69 25.31 14.55
CA LEU A 125 -27.34 23.93 14.91
C LEU A 125 -28.17 22.91 14.12
N ALA A 126 -29.46 23.15 13.91
CA ALA A 126 -30.30 22.30 13.08
C ALA A 126 -29.81 22.26 11.63
N ILE A 127 -29.40 23.40 11.06
CA ILE A 127 -28.80 23.47 9.72
C ILE A 127 -27.50 22.65 9.67
N ALA A 128 -26.62 22.79 10.67
CA ALA A 128 -25.39 22.00 10.75
C ALA A 128 -25.68 20.48 10.80
N ILE A 129 -26.67 20.06 11.59
CA ILE A 129 -27.07 18.65 11.68
C ILE A 129 -27.62 18.15 10.34
N VAL A 130 -28.50 18.91 9.68
CA VAL A 130 -29.03 18.55 8.36
C VAL A 130 -27.91 18.41 7.33
N LEU A 131 -26.94 19.34 7.33
CA LEU A 131 -25.77 19.26 6.46
C LEU A 131 -24.93 18.00 6.74
N MET A 132 -24.68 17.69 8.01
CA MET A 132 -23.92 16.49 8.40
C MET A 132 -24.66 15.19 8.08
N VAL A 133 -25.98 15.14 8.18
CA VAL A 133 -26.77 13.99 7.76
C VAL A 133 -26.74 13.84 6.23
N TYR A 134 -26.87 14.93 5.48
CA TYR A 134 -26.77 14.92 4.02
C TYR A 134 -25.42 14.41 3.53
N SER A 135 -24.32 14.85 4.16
CA SER A 135 -22.95 14.46 3.75
C SER A 135 -22.63 12.99 3.98
N ILE A 136 -23.29 12.31 4.92
CA ILE A 136 -23.14 10.86 5.12
C ILE A 136 -23.57 10.07 3.88
N PHE A 137 -24.61 10.53 3.18
CA PHE A 137 -25.17 9.85 2.02
C PHE A 137 -24.64 10.37 0.67
N ASN A 138 -23.85 11.44 0.67
CA ASN A 138 -23.35 12.13 -0.52
C ASN A 138 -21.83 12.33 -0.43
N ASP A 139 -21.11 11.22 -0.37
CA ASP A 139 -19.65 11.21 -0.30
C ASP A 139 -19.02 11.61 -1.64
N PRO A 140 -18.36 12.77 -1.74
CA PRO A 140 -17.78 13.25 -3.00
C PRO A 140 -16.51 12.49 -3.40
N GLN A 141 -15.94 11.66 -2.51
CA GLN A 141 -14.76 10.86 -2.83
C GLN A 141 -15.10 9.49 -3.44
N GLU A 142 -16.38 9.05 -3.41
CA GLU A 142 -16.83 7.82 -4.03
C GLU A 142 -17.32 8.04 -5.47
N ILE A 143 -17.07 7.06 -6.34
CA ILE A 143 -17.62 7.01 -7.70
C ILE A 143 -18.67 5.89 -7.72
N ASN A 144 -19.91 6.23 -8.09
CA ASN A 144 -21.07 5.34 -8.14
C ASN A 144 -21.41 5.00 -9.61
N GLY A 145 -20.65 4.09 -10.21
CA GLY A 145 -20.91 3.59 -11.56
C GLY A 145 -21.04 2.07 -11.62
N GLU A 146 -21.37 1.56 -12.79
CA GLU A 146 -21.55 0.13 -13.04
C GLU A 146 -20.80 -0.31 -14.30
N ILE A 147 -20.07 -1.42 -14.18
CA ILE A 147 -19.38 -2.05 -15.30
C ILE A 147 -20.40 -2.80 -16.17
N LYS A 148 -20.69 -2.24 -17.33
CA LYS A 148 -21.75 -2.72 -18.22
C LYS A 148 -21.41 -4.01 -18.96
N THR A 149 -20.11 -4.36 -19.08
CA THR A 149 -19.71 -5.60 -19.75
C THR A 149 -20.12 -6.80 -18.88
N PRO A 150 -20.97 -7.72 -19.37
CA PRO A 150 -21.42 -8.88 -18.60
C PRO A 150 -20.29 -9.89 -18.40
N GLN A 151 -20.38 -10.68 -17.33
CA GLN A 151 -19.47 -11.81 -17.11
C GLN A 151 -19.74 -12.91 -18.14
N PRO A 152 -18.72 -13.39 -18.87
CA PRO A 152 -18.88 -14.53 -19.78
C PRO A 152 -19.28 -15.80 -19.05
N GLU A 153 -20.09 -16.66 -19.71
CA GLU A 153 -20.55 -17.93 -19.12
C GLU A 153 -19.42 -18.92 -18.85
N THR A 154 -18.41 -18.91 -19.73
CA THR A 154 -17.23 -19.78 -19.69
C THR A 154 -15.98 -18.91 -19.70
N ALA A 155 -15.08 -19.15 -18.74
CA ALA A 155 -13.76 -18.53 -18.72
C ALA A 155 -12.83 -19.19 -19.74
N GLN A 156 -11.81 -18.47 -20.20
CA GLN A 156 -10.79 -19.06 -21.07
C GLN A 156 -9.87 -19.98 -20.28
N ALA A 157 -9.69 -21.20 -20.77
CA ALA A 157 -8.76 -22.16 -20.18
C ALA A 157 -7.30 -21.69 -20.37
N VAL A 158 -6.52 -21.83 -19.30
CA VAL A 158 -5.08 -21.55 -19.32
C VAL A 158 -4.32 -22.87 -19.46
N PRO A 159 -3.51 -23.07 -20.51
CA PRO A 159 -2.75 -24.32 -20.69
C PRO A 159 -1.89 -24.65 -19.47
N GLY A 160 -1.91 -25.91 -19.03
CA GLY A 160 -1.13 -26.37 -17.88
C GLY A 160 -1.65 -25.95 -16.49
N VAL A 161 -2.71 -25.13 -16.41
CA VAL A 161 -3.27 -24.67 -15.13
C VAL A 161 -4.75 -25.06 -15.02
N ALA A 162 -5.05 -25.99 -14.11
CA ALA A 162 -6.44 -26.38 -13.85
C ALA A 162 -7.27 -25.22 -13.26
N GLU A 163 -8.56 -25.19 -13.57
CA GLU A 163 -9.50 -24.20 -13.00
C GLU A 163 -9.54 -24.25 -11.47
N SER A 164 -9.41 -25.46 -10.92
CA SER A 164 -9.40 -25.76 -9.49
C SER A 164 -8.11 -25.39 -8.75
N ASP A 165 -7.06 -24.98 -9.46
CA ASP A 165 -5.71 -24.80 -8.92
C ASP A 165 -5.25 -23.34 -8.94
N TRP A 166 -4.24 -23.06 -8.12
CA TRP A 166 -3.58 -21.76 -7.95
C TRP A 166 -2.05 -21.97 -7.83
N PRO A 167 -1.36 -22.34 -8.92
CA PRO A 167 0.05 -22.77 -8.87
C PRO A 167 1.08 -21.64 -8.67
N ALA A 168 0.69 -20.38 -8.86
CA ALA A 168 1.58 -19.22 -8.72
C ALA A 168 0.92 -18.10 -7.89
N TYR A 169 1.69 -17.09 -7.46
CA TYR A 169 1.21 -15.97 -6.63
C TYR A 169 -0.10 -15.36 -7.17
N GLY A 170 -0.15 -15.04 -8.46
CA GLY A 170 -1.32 -14.47 -9.14
C GLY A 170 -2.26 -15.51 -9.77
N ARG A 171 -2.34 -16.72 -9.23
CA ARG A 171 -2.88 -17.96 -9.84
C ARG A 171 -2.02 -18.47 -10.99
N THR A 172 -1.76 -17.62 -11.97
CA THR A 172 -0.85 -17.85 -13.09
C THR A 172 0.39 -16.97 -12.95
N GLN A 173 1.46 -17.27 -13.70
CA GLN A 173 2.63 -16.39 -13.72
C GLN A 173 2.38 -15.08 -14.51
N ALA A 174 1.23 -14.95 -15.18
CA ALA A 174 0.77 -13.71 -15.81
C ALA A 174 0.30 -12.64 -14.81
N GLY A 175 0.12 -12.99 -13.53
CA GLY A 175 -0.23 -12.02 -12.49
C GLY A 175 -1.66 -11.49 -12.56
N GLU A 176 -2.59 -12.28 -13.09
CA GLU A 176 -4.00 -11.89 -13.26
C GLU A 176 -4.76 -11.86 -11.94
N ARG A 177 -4.40 -12.71 -10.96
CA ARG A 177 -5.12 -12.83 -9.67
C ARG A 177 -6.63 -13.03 -9.87
N TYR A 178 -6.99 -13.75 -10.93
CA TYR A 178 -8.37 -14.04 -11.32
C TYR A 178 -8.61 -15.55 -11.32
N SER A 179 -9.74 -15.98 -10.77
CA SER A 179 -10.16 -17.37 -10.79
C SER A 179 -11.37 -17.59 -11.71
N PRO A 180 -11.36 -18.63 -12.56
CA PRO A 180 -12.51 -19.02 -13.35
C PRO A 180 -13.63 -19.67 -12.54
N LEU A 181 -13.39 -19.97 -11.24
CA LEU A 181 -14.37 -20.58 -10.37
C LEU A 181 -15.53 -19.62 -10.09
N LYS A 182 -16.75 -20.17 -10.04
CA LYS A 182 -18.01 -19.42 -9.88
C LYS A 182 -19.00 -20.04 -8.89
N GLN A 183 -18.57 -21.05 -8.11
CA GLN A 183 -19.42 -21.66 -7.09
C GLN A 183 -19.78 -20.63 -6.01
N ILE A 184 -18.78 -19.87 -5.54
CA ILE A 184 -18.98 -18.66 -4.74
C ILE A 184 -19.24 -17.50 -5.70
N ASN A 185 -20.36 -16.82 -5.54
CA ASN A 185 -20.80 -15.73 -6.41
C ASN A 185 -21.51 -14.62 -5.63
N ASP A 186 -21.88 -13.55 -6.32
CA ASP A 186 -22.48 -12.36 -5.72
C ASP A 186 -23.84 -12.59 -5.04
N GLN A 187 -24.51 -13.73 -5.28
CA GLN A 187 -25.77 -14.09 -4.65
C GLN A 187 -25.60 -14.86 -3.34
N ASN A 188 -24.55 -15.69 -3.24
CA ASN A 188 -24.35 -16.64 -2.14
C ASN A 188 -23.13 -16.35 -1.27
N VAL A 189 -22.25 -15.41 -1.63
CA VAL A 189 -21.04 -15.07 -0.86
C VAL A 189 -21.34 -14.66 0.59
N LYS A 190 -22.52 -14.10 0.84
CA LYS A 190 -23.00 -13.75 2.19
C LYS A 190 -23.07 -14.95 3.15
N ASP A 191 -23.16 -16.17 2.60
CA ASP A 191 -23.33 -17.42 3.37
C ASP A 191 -22.00 -18.09 3.73
N LEU A 192 -20.86 -17.54 3.30
CA LEU A 192 -19.54 -18.08 3.60
C LEU A 192 -19.31 -18.23 5.11
N LYS A 193 -18.74 -19.38 5.49
CA LYS A 193 -18.29 -19.71 6.85
C LYS A 193 -16.85 -20.19 6.83
N VAL A 194 -16.19 -20.08 7.98
CA VAL A 194 -14.86 -20.70 8.16
C VAL A 194 -15.01 -22.21 7.98
N ALA A 195 -14.29 -22.76 7.00
CA ALA A 195 -14.26 -24.18 6.71
C ALA A 195 -13.16 -24.88 7.52
N TRP A 196 -11.98 -24.27 7.59
CA TRP A 196 -10.87 -24.71 8.43
C TRP A 196 -9.95 -23.53 8.77
N THR A 197 -9.13 -23.71 9.80
CA THR A 197 -8.06 -22.77 10.17
C THR A 197 -6.81 -23.55 10.50
N PHE A 198 -5.69 -23.14 9.94
CA PHE A 198 -4.37 -23.67 10.23
C PHE A 198 -3.55 -22.62 10.99
N ARG A 199 -2.70 -23.07 11.93
CA ARG A 199 -1.78 -22.21 12.67
C ARG A 199 -0.36 -22.65 12.36
N THR A 200 0.46 -21.74 11.84
CA THR A 200 1.82 -22.09 11.41
C THR A 200 2.72 -22.45 12.58
N GLY A 201 2.41 -21.94 13.79
CA GLY A 201 3.27 -22.03 14.97
C GLY A 201 4.49 -21.12 14.90
N ASP A 202 4.59 -20.30 13.85
CA ASP A 202 5.73 -19.43 13.61
C ASP A 202 5.41 -17.99 14.00
N PHE A 203 6.13 -17.48 15.00
CA PHE A 203 5.94 -16.15 15.58
C PHE A 203 7.27 -15.41 15.66
N LYS A 204 7.17 -14.08 15.66
CA LYS A 204 8.30 -13.20 15.92
C LYS A 204 9.00 -13.57 17.24
N THR A 205 10.32 -13.65 17.17
CA THR A 205 11.25 -13.87 18.28
C THR A 205 11.96 -12.57 18.68
N ASP A 206 12.69 -12.61 19.79
CA ASP A 206 13.45 -11.45 20.28
C ASP A 206 14.60 -11.03 19.37
N ASN A 207 15.08 -11.91 18.48
CA ASN A 207 16.19 -11.63 17.56
C ASN A 207 15.74 -11.12 16.18
N ASP A 208 14.44 -11.08 15.94
CA ASP A 208 13.91 -10.70 14.64
C ASP A 208 13.80 -9.18 14.48
N SER A 209 13.71 -8.77 13.22
CA SER A 209 13.44 -7.38 12.84
C SER A 209 12.19 -6.83 13.54
N GLY A 210 12.20 -5.51 13.77
CA GLY A 210 11.00 -4.75 14.11
C GLY A 210 9.84 -5.06 13.15
N GLU A 211 10.17 -5.16 11.87
CA GLU A 211 9.25 -5.39 10.77
C GLU A 211 9.17 -6.86 10.37
N THR A 212 8.43 -7.62 11.16
CA THR A 212 8.02 -8.98 10.81
C THR A 212 6.66 -8.95 10.13
N THR A 213 6.55 -9.55 8.94
CA THR A 213 5.31 -9.62 8.18
C THR A 213 5.13 -11.01 7.57
N ASN A 214 3.94 -11.61 7.73
CA ASN A 214 3.61 -12.84 7.01
C ASN A 214 2.52 -12.53 5.98
N GLN A 215 2.99 -12.29 4.76
CA GLN A 215 2.22 -11.76 3.63
C GLN A 215 1.93 -12.86 2.59
N VAL A 216 2.09 -14.13 2.97
CA VAL A 216 2.07 -15.26 2.03
C VAL A 216 0.73 -15.38 1.31
N THR A 217 0.80 -15.47 -0.02
CA THR A 217 -0.27 -16.05 -0.83
C THR A 217 0.03 -17.54 -1.01
N PRO A 218 -0.80 -18.46 -0.48
CA PRO A 218 -0.61 -19.89 -0.71
C PRO A 218 -0.66 -20.23 -2.20
N ILE A 219 0.08 -21.25 -2.60
CA ILE A 219 -0.13 -21.93 -3.89
C ILE A 219 -0.80 -23.27 -3.65
N LYS A 220 -1.71 -23.69 -4.53
CA LYS A 220 -2.44 -24.96 -4.46
C LYS A 220 -2.37 -25.68 -5.79
N ILE A 221 -1.86 -26.91 -5.78
CA ILE A 221 -1.73 -27.77 -6.96
C ILE A 221 -2.25 -29.16 -6.62
N GLY A 222 -3.30 -29.60 -7.31
CA GLY A 222 -3.97 -30.87 -7.04
C GLY A 222 -4.36 -31.00 -5.56
N ASN A 223 -3.77 -31.99 -4.88
CA ASN A 223 -4.08 -32.28 -3.47
C ASN A 223 -3.16 -31.57 -2.47
N ASN A 224 -2.26 -30.68 -2.90
CA ASN A 224 -1.31 -30.02 -2.01
C ASN A 224 -1.49 -28.50 -2.04
N MET A 225 -1.40 -27.88 -0.86
CA MET A 225 -1.22 -26.45 -0.69
C MET A 225 0.14 -26.18 -0.05
N PHE A 226 0.87 -25.18 -0.54
CA PHE A 226 2.17 -24.80 0.00
C PHE A 226 2.14 -23.36 0.51
N ILE A 227 2.72 -23.14 1.68
CA ILE A 227 2.93 -21.83 2.28
C ILE A 227 4.37 -21.70 2.80
N CYS A 228 4.87 -20.48 2.86
CA CYS A 228 6.03 -20.10 3.65
C CYS A 228 5.59 -19.31 4.90
N THR A 229 6.37 -19.36 5.95
CA THR A 229 6.16 -18.58 7.18
C THR A 229 7.09 -17.35 7.26
N ALA A 230 7.03 -16.58 8.35
CA ALA A 230 7.89 -15.42 8.54
C ALA A 230 9.39 -15.79 8.57
N HIS A 231 9.72 -16.95 9.16
CA HIS A 231 11.06 -17.55 9.13
C HIS A 231 11.30 -18.49 7.92
N GLN A 232 10.48 -18.35 6.87
CA GLN A 232 10.57 -19.09 5.61
C GLN A 232 10.52 -20.62 5.77
N GLN A 233 9.87 -21.12 6.83
CA GLN A 233 9.52 -22.54 6.92
C GLN A 233 8.50 -22.86 5.82
N LEU A 234 8.79 -23.87 5.00
CA LEU A 234 7.88 -24.36 3.97
C LEU A 234 6.98 -25.43 4.56
N ILE A 235 5.67 -25.24 4.44
CA ILE A 235 4.67 -26.17 4.97
C ILE A 235 3.77 -26.62 3.83
N ALA A 236 3.61 -27.93 3.70
CA ALA A 236 2.58 -28.52 2.86
C ALA A 236 1.34 -28.83 3.68
N ILE A 237 0.17 -28.44 3.17
CA ILE A 237 -1.12 -28.55 3.83
C ILE A 237 -2.07 -29.31 2.90
N ASP A 238 -2.93 -30.14 3.48
CA ASP A 238 -4.10 -30.71 2.83
C ASP A 238 -5.17 -29.61 2.62
N PRO A 239 -5.48 -29.23 1.37
CA PRO A 239 -6.37 -28.10 1.11
C PRO A 239 -7.82 -28.39 1.54
N ALA A 240 -8.27 -29.64 1.58
CA ALA A 240 -9.64 -29.94 1.99
C ALA A 240 -9.84 -29.79 3.51
N THR A 241 -8.81 -30.10 4.30
CA THR A 241 -8.91 -30.23 5.76
C THR A 241 -8.11 -29.22 6.56
N GLY A 242 -7.15 -28.51 5.94
CA GLY A 242 -6.22 -27.61 6.63
C GLY A 242 -5.17 -28.33 7.47
N LYS A 243 -5.00 -29.65 7.33
CA LYS A 243 -4.01 -30.43 8.09
C LYS A 243 -2.63 -30.34 7.45
N GLU A 244 -1.60 -30.14 8.26
CA GLU A 244 -0.20 -30.23 7.83
C GLU A 244 0.12 -31.65 7.34
N LYS A 245 0.81 -31.73 6.20
CA LYS A 245 1.33 -32.98 5.62
C LYS A 245 2.80 -33.16 5.97
N TRP A 246 3.58 -32.11 5.75
CA TRP A 246 5.01 -32.06 6.07
C TRP A 246 5.46 -30.61 6.21
N ARG A 247 6.62 -30.44 6.84
CA ARG A 247 7.28 -29.16 7.04
C ARG A 247 8.77 -29.28 6.77
N PHE A 248 9.32 -28.27 6.12
CA PHE A 248 10.74 -28.07 5.90
C PHE A 248 11.17 -26.73 6.52
N ASP A 249 12.23 -26.76 7.31
CA ASP A 249 12.78 -25.57 7.96
C ASP A 249 14.17 -25.27 7.37
N PRO A 250 14.33 -24.16 6.61
CA PRO A 250 15.61 -23.79 6.00
C PRO A 250 16.64 -23.27 7.01
N LYS A 251 16.27 -23.18 8.31
CA LYS A 251 17.11 -22.66 9.39
C LYS A 251 17.60 -21.24 9.09
N LEU A 252 16.65 -20.34 8.78
CA LEU A 252 16.97 -18.93 8.57
C LEU A 252 17.75 -18.39 9.76
N LYS A 253 18.84 -17.67 9.47
CA LYS A 253 19.61 -16.90 10.46
C LYS A 253 19.07 -15.47 10.50
N THR A 254 18.19 -15.17 11.44
CA THR A 254 17.65 -13.81 11.62
C THR A 254 18.62 -12.91 12.39
N ASP A 255 18.55 -11.61 12.10
CA ASP A 255 19.19 -10.55 12.88
C ASP A 255 18.24 -9.36 13.00
N LYS A 256 18.36 -8.59 14.08
CA LYS A 256 17.53 -7.40 14.33
C LYS A 256 17.70 -6.31 13.27
N SER A 257 18.83 -6.32 12.57
CA SER A 257 19.17 -5.34 11.54
C SER A 257 18.49 -5.60 10.19
N PHE A 258 17.83 -6.76 10.02
CA PHE A 258 17.07 -7.05 8.82
C PHE A 258 16.02 -5.95 8.62
N GLN A 259 15.96 -5.38 7.42
CA GLN A 259 14.89 -4.45 7.08
C GLN A 259 13.53 -5.15 7.21
N HIS A 260 13.42 -6.37 6.65
CA HIS A 260 12.18 -7.13 6.64
C HIS A 260 12.38 -8.60 6.99
N LEU A 261 11.54 -9.12 7.88
CA LEU A 261 11.31 -10.56 8.03
C LEU A 261 9.98 -10.90 7.36
N THR A 262 10.02 -11.15 6.05
CA THR A 262 8.86 -11.20 5.16
C THR A 262 8.89 -12.42 4.26
N CYS A 263 7.73 -13.09 4.10
CA CYS A 263 7.50 -14.00 2.99
C CYS A 263 6.18 -13.69 2.27
N ARG A 264 6.23 -13.52 0.95
CA ARG A 264 5.04 -13.29 0.10
C ARG A 264 4.56 -14.52 -0.67
N GLY A 265 5.39 -15.55 -0.80
CA GLY A 265 5.04 -16.74 -1.58
C GLY A 265 6.22 -17.64 -1.87
N VAL A 266 5.91 -18.79 -2.49
CA VAL A 266 6.87 -19.78 -2.97
C VAL A 266 6.65 -20.03 -4.46
N MET A 267 7.60 -20.67 -5.11
CA MET A 267 7.51 -21.01 -6.54
C MET A 267 7.41 -22.53 -6.73
N TYR A 268 6.82 -22.99 -7.84
CA TYR A 268 6.60 -24.42 -8.10
C TYR A 268 7.07 -24.84 -9.50
N TYR A 269 7.59 -26.06 -9.59
CA TYR A 269 7.92 -26.73 -10.84
C TYR A 269 7.43 -28.17 -10.83
N ASP A 270 6.85 -28.60 -11.96
CA ASP A 270 6.50 -30.00 -12.22
C ASP A 270 7.00 -30.40 -13.62
N ALA A 271 7.97 -31.31 -13.67
CA ALA A 271 8.53 -31.83 -14.90
C ALA A 271 7.49 -32.54 -15.80
N ASN A 272 6.37 -33.01 -15.23
CA ASN A 272 5.29 -33.68 -15.96
C ASN A 272 4.20 -32.71 -16.43
N ASN A 273 4.17 -31.47 -15.90
CA ASN A 273 3.21 -30.44 -16.31
C ASN A 273 3.95 -29.22 -16.85
N THR A 274 4.36 -29.30 -18.10
CA THR A 274 5.18 -28.27 -18.76
C THR A 274 4.53 -27.71 -20.03
N THR A 275 3.22 -27.93 -20.21
CA THR A 275 2.50 -27.57 -21.44
C THR A 275 2.61 -26.09 -21.80
N GLU A 276 2.60 -25.19 -20.81
CA GLU A 276 2.76 -23.76 -21.07
C GLU A 276 4.19 -23.36 -21.50
N PHE A 277 5.20 -24.17 -21.18
CA PHE A 277 6.62 -23.83 -21.33
C PHE A 277 7.25 -24.26 -22.66
N ALA A 278 6.46 -24.47 -23.72
CA ALA A 278 6.95 -24.98 -25.00
C ALA A 278 8.17 -24.20 -25.55
N THR A 279 8.21 -22.87 -25.36
CA THR A 279 9.32 -22.02 -25.79
C THR A 279 10.58 -22.22 -24.93
N SER A 280 10.47 -22.12 -23.59
CA SER A 280 11.63 -22.25 -22.68
C SER A 280 12.17 -23.69 -22.62
N LEU A 281 11.35 -24.70 -22.87
CA LEU A 281 11.81 -26.09 -22.93
C LEU A 281 12.85 -26.33 -24.04
N GLN A 282 12.89 -25.51 -25.09
CA GLN A 282 13.89 -25.63 -26.16
C GLN A 282 15.32 -25.40 -25.65
N THR A 283 15.47 -24.67 -24.55
CA THR A 283 16.78 -24.37 -23.94
C THR A 283 17.12 -25.30 -22.78
N LYS A 284 16.20 -26.20 -22.38
CA LYS A 284 16.37 -27.13 -21.26
C LYS A 284 17.46 -28.16 -21.57
N LYS A 285 18.46 -28.27 -20.70
CA LYS A 285 19.59 -29.21 -20.84
C LYS A 285 19.69 -30.22 -19.70
N SER A 286 18.86 -30.09 -18.69
CA SER A 286 18.95 -30.83 -17.43
C SER A 286 17.64 -31.52 -17.10
N THR A 287 17.73 -32.54 -16.24
CA THR A 287 16.58 -33.18 -15.59
C THR A 287 16.93 -33.45 -14.13
N SER A 288 15.92 -33.54 -13.27
CA SER A 288 16.09 -33.93 -11.87
C SER A 288 15.34 -35.23 -11.64
N THR A 289 16.07 -36.29 -11.29
CA THR A 289 15.48 -37.59 -10.94
C THR A 289 15.01 -37.61 -9.49
N GLN A 290 15.65 -36.84 -8.61
CA GLN A 290 15.30 -36.73 -7.20
C GLN A 290 14.07 -35.84 -6.96
N CYS A 291 13.92 -34.80 -7.76
CA CYS A 291 12.88 -33.78 -7.61
C CYS A 291 12.23 -33.45 -8.95
N PRO A 292 11.47 -34.36 -9.57
CA PRO A 292 10.68 -34.02 -10.75
C PRO A 292 9.61 -32.97 -10.43
N ARG A 293 9.12 -32.94 -9.17
CA ARG A 293 8.25 -31.91 -8.62
C ARG A 293 8.91 -31.24 -7.44
N LYS A 294 9.03 -29.92 -7.48
CA LYS A 294 9.71 -29.16 -6.41
C LYS A 294 9.07 -27.80 -6.17
N VAL A 295 9.23 -27.35 -4.93
CA VAL A 295 8.89 -26.01 -4.47
C VAL A 295 10.20 -25.27 -4.21
N PHE A 296 10.34 -24.06 -4.73
CA PHE A 296 11.46 -23.19 -4.42
C PHE A 296 11.05 -22.15 -3.38
N VAL A 297 11.90 -21.99 -2.37
CA VAL A 297 11.70 -21.11 -1.22
C VAL A 297 12.78 -20.04 -1.23
N PRO A 298 12.43 -18.77 -1.50
CA PRO A 298 13.29 -17.63 -1.20
C PRO A 298 13.50 -17.52 0.33
N VAL A 299 14.74 -17.33 0.78
CA VAL A 299 15.10 -17.21 2.20
C VAL A 299 15.81 -15.87 2.43
N ASN A 300 15.36 -15.09 3.43
CA ASN A 300 15.79 -13.70 3.64
C ASN A 300 17.28 -13.53 3.98
N ASP A 301 18.02 -14.60 4.29
CA ASP A 301 19.49 -14.56 4.41
C ASP A 301 20.22 -14.65 3.06
N GLY A 302 19.49 -14.51 1.94
CA GLY A 302 20.05 -14.49 0.59
C GLY A 302 20.26 -15.89 0.02
N ARG A 303 19.42 -16.86 0.37
CA ARG A 303 19.40 -18.20 -0.22
C ARG A 303 18.15 -18.45 -1.03
N LEU A 304 18.25 -19.35 -1.99
CA LEU A 304 17.11 -19.98 -2.64
C LEU A 304 17.22 -21.50 -2.44
N VAL A 305 16.19 -22.10 -1.86
CA VAL A 305 16.17 -23.51 -1.47
C VAL A 305 15.15 -24.29 -2.30
N ALA A 306 15.53 -25.45 -2.83
CA ALA A 306 14.64 -26.35 -3.56
C ALA A 306 14.23 -27.55 -2.69
N VAL A 307 12.93 -27.77 -2.54
CA VAL A 307 12.35 -28.84 -1.71
C VAL A 307 11.44 -29.71 -2.57
N ASN A 308 11.59 -31.03 -2.44
CA ASN A 308 10.73 -32.00 -3.12
C ASN A 308 9.28 -31.82 -2.67
N ALA A 309 8.37 -31.56 -3.61
CA ALA A 309 6.99 -31.18 -3.33
C ALA A 309 6.17 -32.31 -2.66
N ASP A 310 6.62 -33.56 -2.80
CA ASP A 310 5.90 -34.74 -2.33
C ASP A 310 6.38 -35.21 -0.96
N THR A 311 7.67 -35.05 -0.69
CA THR A 311 8.33 -35.63 0.49
C THR A 311 8.77 -34.59 1.52
N GLY A 312 8.83 -33.31 1.15
CA GLY A 312 9.34 -32.23 2.01
C GLY A 312 10.84 -32.27 2.26
N LYS A 313 11.60 -33.11 1.52
CA LYS A 313 13.06 -33.21 1.64
C LYS A 313 13.75 -32.25 0.66
N ALA A 314 14.92 -31.74 1.04
CA ALA A 314 15.75 -30.94 0.14
C ALA A 314 16.11 -31.70 -1.15
N CYS A 315 16.10 -30.99 -2.27
CA CYS A 315 16.54 -31.50 -3.57
C CYS A 315 18.06 -31.44 -3.66
N THR A 316 18.76 -32.48 -3.20
CA THR A 316 20.22 -32.45 -3.07
C THR A 316 20.96 -32.31 -4.41
N ASP A 317 20.27 -32.52 -5.53
CA ASP A 317 20.75 -32.28 -6.89
C ASP A 317 20.62 -30.82 -7.38
N PHE A 318 20.08 -29.91 -6.57
CA PHE A 318 19.97 -28.48 -6.84
C PHE A 318 21.02 -27.68 -6.07
N GLY A 319 21.84 -26.90 -6.78
CA GLY A 319 22.88 -26.07 -6.17
C GLY A 319 23.84 -26.88 -5.30
N GLN A 320 24.13 -26.37 -4.11
CA GLN A 320 24.88 -27.07 -3.08
C GLN A 320 23.92 -27.67 -2.05
N ASN A 321 23.65 -28.98 -2.15
CA ASN A 321 22.78 -29.73 -1.25
C ASN A 321 21.34 -29.18 -1.12
N GLY A 322 20.78 -28.64 -2.21
CA GLY A 322 19.44 -28.08 -2.25
C GLY A 322 19.36 -26.57 -2.18
N GLU A 323 20.50 -25.87 -2.12
CA GLU A 323 20.55 -24.43 -1.90
C GLU A 323 21.47 -23.72 -2.89
N VAL A 324 21.11 -22.50 -3.29
CA VAL A 324 22.00 -21.58 -4.00
C VAL A 324 22.17 -20.28 -3.20
N ASN A 325 23.39 -19.74 -3.20
CA ASN A 325 23.72 -18.47 -2.54
C ASN A 325 23.45 -17.30 -3.50
N LEU A 326 22.45 -16.48 -3.19
CA LEU A 326 22.11 -15.29 -3.97
C LEU A 326 22.99 -14.08 -3.64
N GLN A 327 23.89 -14.17 -2.66
CA GLN A 327 24.86 -13.10 -2.37
C GLN A 327 26.23 -13.36 -3.01
N GLU A 328 26.37 -14.46 -3.75
CA GLU A 328 27.61 -14.79 -4.45
C GLU A 328 28.02 -13.65 -5.42
N PHE A 329 29.30 -13.25 -5.36
CA PHE A 329 29.91 -12.14 -6.10
C PHE A 329 29.35 -10.73 -5.80
N MET A 330 28.51 -10.55 -4.78
CA MET A 330 28.09 -9.22 -4.34
C MET A 330 29.15 -8.57 -3.44
N PRO A 331 29.57 -7.32 -3.71
CA PRO A 331 30.31 -6.55 -2.74
C PRO A 331 29.42 -6.21 -1.53
N TYR A 332 30.02 -5.98 -0.37
CA TYR A 332 29.30 -5.58 0.86
C TYR A 332 28.15 -6.51 1.26
N ALA A 333 28.24 -7.81 0.95
CA ALA A 333 27.25 -8.80 1.36
C ALA A 333 27.22 -8.99 2.88
N TYR A 334 26.02 -8.98 3.46
CA TYR A 334 25.79 -9.31 4.87
C TYR A 334 24.37 -9.90 5.05
N PRO A 335 24.13 -10.73 6.08
CA PRO A 335 22.79 -11.23 6.37
C PRO A 335 21.81 -10.08 6.57
N GLY A 336 20.70 -10.06 5.83
CA GLY A 336 19.74 -8.96 5.89
C GLY A 336 19.97 -7.87 4.84
N GLY A 337 21.16 -7.77 4.22
CA GLY A 337 21.49 -6.74 3.23
C GLY A 337 20.89 -6.96 1.84
N TYR A 338 20.69 -8.23 1.45
CA TYR A 338 19.93 -8.63 0.26
C TYR A 338 18.86 -9.64 0.69
N ASN A 339 17.58 -9.35 0.48
CA ASN A 339 16.47 -10.18 0.96
C ASN A 339 15.51 -10.54 -0.19
N PRO A 340 15.46 -11.80 -0.63
CA PRO A 340 14.47 -12.23 -1.61
C PRO A 340 13.10 -12.44 -0.93
N THR A 341 12.36 -11.35 -0.73
CA THR A 341 11.10 -11.33 0.02
C THR A 341 9.88 -11.87 -0.77
N SER A 342 9.99 -11.91 -2.10
CA SER A 342 8.92 -12.29 -3.02
C SER A 342 9.26 -13.52 -3.86
N PRO A 343 8.26 -14.30 -4.32
CA PRO A 343 8.50 -15.34 -5.30
C PRO A 343 8.93 -14.73 -6.64
N GLY A 344 9.91 -15.38 -7.27
CA GLY A 344 10.32 -15.11 -8.65
C GLY A 344 9.45 -15.83 -9.67
N VAL A 345 10.06 -16.22 -10.79
CA VAL A 345 9.41 -16.94 -11.89
C VAL A 345 10.11 -18.27 -12.15
N VAL A 346 9.35 -19.28 -12.55
CA VAL A 346 9.85 -20.60 -12.93
C VAL A 346 9.40 -20.92 -14.35
N THR A 347 10.34 -21.24 -15.22
CA THR A 347 10.08 -21.63 -16.62
C THR A 347 10.33 -23.13 -16.82
N GLY A 348 10.25 -23.60 -18.07
CA GLY A 348 10.61 -24.97 -18.41
C GLY A 348 12.06 -25.32 -18.11
N SER A 349 12.96 -24.33 -18.08
CA SER A 349 14.41 -24.48 -17.99
C SER A 349 15.09 -23.63 -16.91
N THR A 350 14.49 -22.52 -16.49
CA THR A 350 15.14 -21.49 -15.65
C THR A 350 14.27 -21.09 -14.46
N VAL A 351 14.88 -20.90 -13.29
CA VAL A 351 14.30 -20.14 -12.16
C VAL A 351 14.90 -18.75 -12.17
N VAL A 352 14.07 -17.72 -12.29
CA VAL A 352 14.47 -16.32 -12.26
C VAL A 352 14.12 -15.73 -10.91
N ILE A 353 15.10 -15.13 -10.24
CA ILE A 353 14.94 -14.58 -8.89
C ILE A 353 15.66 -13.24 -8.74
N ALA A 354 15.09 -12.39 -7.91
CA ALA A 354 15.63 -11.11 -7.48
C ALA A 354 15.27 -10.88 -5.99
N GLY A 355 15.66 -9.75 -5.41
CA GLY A 355 15.41 -9.42 -4.01
C GLY A 355 15.55 -7.93 -3.72
N SER A 356 15.14 -7.53 -2.51
CA SER A 356 15.37 -6.18 -1.99
C SER A 356 16.80 -6.01 -1.51
N VAL A 357 17.28 -4.78 -1.52
CA VAL A 357 18.52 -4.34 -0.86
C VAL A 357 18.13 -3.33 0.21
N THR A 358 18.85 -3.29 1.35
CA THR A 358 18.47 -2.42 2.47
C THR A 358 18.36 -0.94 2.07
N ASP A 359 17.16 -0.39 2.26
CA ASP A 359 16.88 1.01 1.94
C ASP A 359 17.54 1.97 2.92
N ASN A 360 18.07 3.08 2.38
CA ASN A 360 18.60 4.22 3.12
C ASN A 360 19.67 3.90 4.20
N TYR A 361 20.30 2.71 4.20
CA TYR A 361 21.38 2.40 5.15
C TYR A 361 22.69 3.09 4.75
N SER A 362 23.18 2.85 3.53
CA SER A 362 24.42 3.45 3.03
C SER A 362 24.51 3.48 1.49
N ASN A 363 25.52 4.16 0.96
CA ASN A 363 25.91 4.08 -0.45
C ASN A 363 26.88 2.91 -0.77
N LYS A 364 27.00 1.92 0.13
CA LYS A 364 27.85 0.72 0.03
C LYS A 364 27.10 -0.52 0.50
N GLU A 365 26.08 -0.88 -0.27
CA GLU A 365 25.18 -2.02 -0.08
C GLU A 365 25.38 -3.09 -1.17
N PRO A 366 24.84 -4.30 -0.98
CA PRO A 366 24.81 -5.32 -2.01
C PRO A 366 24.23 -4.85 -3.36
N SER A 367 24.50 -5.64 -4.40
CA SER A 367 23.91 -5.42 -5.73
C SER A 367 22.43 -5.82 -5.77
N GLY A 368 21.63 -5.14 -6.58
CA GLY A 368 20.26 -5.51 -6.94
C GLY A 368 20.15 -6.54 -8.07
N VAL A 369 21.24 -7.22 -8.45
CA VAL A 369 21.33 -8.12 -9.62
C VAL A 369 20.21 -9.18 -9.65
N ILE A 370 19.60 -9.32 -10.84
CA ILE A 370 18.61 -10.35 -11.16
C ILE A 370 19.36 -11.56 -11.72
N ARG A 371 18.94 -12.78 -11.36
CA ARG A 371 19.65 -14.00 -11.74
C ARG A 371 18.73 -15.08 -12.29
N GLY A 372 19.22 -15.80 -13.31
CA GLY A 372 18.58 -16.99 -13.86
C GLY A 372 19.41 -18.24 -13.56
N TYR A 373 18.81 -19.22 -12.91
CA TYR A 373 19.43 -20.50 -12.57
C TYR A 373 18.75 -21.65 -13.31
N ASP A 374 19.50 -22.70 -13.65
CA ASP A 374 18.94 -23.94 -14.17
C ASP A 374 17.91 -24.52 -13.18
N VAL A 375 16.70 -24.79 -13.66
CA VAL A 375 15.57 -25.23 -12.82
C VAL A 375 15.78 -26.56 -12.12
N ASN A 376 16.69 -27.41 -12.62
CA ASN A 376 17.00 -28.69 -12.00
C ASN A 376 18.26 -28.64 -11.17
N THR A 377 19.32 -28.05 -11.69
CA THR A 377 20.66 -28.15 -11.08
C THR A 377 21.04 -26.94 -10.25
N GLY A 378 20.31 -25.83 -10.30
CA GLY A 378 20.67 -24.59 -9.61
C GLY A 378 21.93 -23.93 -10.15
N LYS A 379 22.40 -24.30 -11.35
CA LYS A 379 23.57 -23.69 -11.98
C LYS A 379 23.21 -22.29 -12.49
N LEU A 380 24.01 -21.27 -12.17
CA LEU A 380 23.82 -19.93 -12.73
C LEU A 380 23.96 -19.96 -14.26
N LEU A 381 22.91 -19.53 -14.97
CA LEU A 381 22.85 -19.51 -16.43
C LEU A 381 23.14 -18.11 -16.99
N TRP A 382 22.58 -17.08 -16.34
CA TRP A 382 22.73 -15.69 -16.73
C TRP A 382 22.48 -14.76 -15.54
N VAL A 383 22.94 -13.52 -15.68
CA VAL A 383 22.73 -12.42 -14.72
C VAL A 383 22.19 -11.19 -15.46
N PHE A 384 21.50 -10.31 -14.76
CA PHE A 384 21.17 -8.96 -15.22
C PHE A 384 21.43 -7.97 -14.07
N ASP A 385 22.62 -7.37 -14.07
CA ASP A 385 23.01 -6.34 -13.10
C ASP A 385 22.61 -4.97 -13.64
N THR A 386 21.64 -4.34 -12.97
CA THR A 386 21.05 -3.06 -13.39
C THR A 386 22.06 -1.90 -13.36
N GLY A 387 23.13 -2.00 -12.56
CA GLY A 387 24.19 -0.99 -12.47
C GLY A 387 25.39 -1.23 -13.39
N ALA A 388 25.49 -2.40 -14.04
CA ALA A 388 26.63 -2.75 -14.86
C ALA A 388 26.54 -2.17 -16.29
N ALA A 389 27.69 -1.84 -16.89
CA ALA A 389 27.75 -1.37 -18.28
C ALA A 389 27.20 -2.43 -19.26
N ASP A 390 27.65 -3.68 -19.12
CA ASP A 390 27.01 -4.88 -19.68
C ASP A 390 26.26 -5.61 -18.56
N PRO A 391 24.91 -5.53 -18.53
CA PRO A 391 24.11 -6.19 -17.50
C PRO A 391 24.31 -7.71 -17.45
N ASN A 392 24.71 -8.34 -18.55
CA ASN A 392 24.87 -9.80 -18.64
C ASN A 392 26.32 -10.27 -18.44
N ALA A 393 27.23 -9.39 -18.03
CA ALA A 393 28.60 -9.77 -17.73
C ALA A 393 28.61 -10.74 -16.54
N MET A 394 28.88 -12.02 -16.83
CA MET A 394 28.99 -13.06 -15.81
C MET A 394 30.21 -12.80 -14.93
N PRO A 395 30.08 -12.91 -13.60
CA PRO A 395 31.22 -12.73 -12.71
C PRO A 395 32.22 -13.87 -12.92
N GLY A 396 33.49 -13.51 -13.01
CA GLY A 396 34.65 -14.40 -12.94
C GLY A 396 35.46 -14.18 -11.66
N GLU A 397 36.57 -14.91 -11.54
CA GLU A 397 37.50 -14.78 -10.42
C GLU A 397 38.01 -13.33 -10.28
N GLY A 398 37.89 -12.77 -9.07
CA GLY A 398 38.31 -11.39 -8.77
C GLY A 398 37.36 -10.29 -9.26
N THR A 399 36.20 -10.63 -9.85
CA THR A 399 35.18 -9.66 -10.26
C THR A 399 33.96 -9.71 -9.35
N THR A 400 33.27 -8.57 -9.21
CA THR A 400 32.05 -8.46 -8.40
C THR A 400 30.97 -7.69 -9.17
N PHE A 401 29.72 -7.87 -8.76
CA PHE A 401 28.61 -7.04 -9.22
C PHE A 401 28.74 -5.58 -8.76
N VAL A 402 27.96 -4.70 -9.36
CA VAL A 402 27.89 -3.29 -9.01
C VAL A 402 27.06 -3.12 -7.73
N HIS A 403 27.68 -2.61 -6.67
CA HIS A 403 27.00 -2.24 -5.41
C HIS A 403 25.93 -1.17 -5.65
N ASN A 404 24.88 -1.16 -4.84
CA ASN A 404 23.79 -0.17 -4.90
C ASN A 404 23.10 -0.08 -6.27
N SER A 405 23.19 -1.14 -7.08
CA SER A 405 22.41 -1.26 -8.31
C SER A 405 20.92 -1.37 -7.97
N PRO A 406 20.01 -0.72 -8.73
CA PRO A 406 18.57 -0.81 -8.51
C PRO A 406 18.09 -2.25 -8.33
N ASN A 407 17.36 -2.51 -7.25
CA ASN A 407 16.91 -3.85 -6.88
C ASN A 407 15.51 -4.17 -7.45
N ALA A 408 15.06 -5.42 -7.29
CA ALA A 408 13.73 -5.86 -7.71
C ALA A 408 13.12 -6.78 -6.64
N TRP A 409 12.32 -6.20 -5.76
CA TRP A 409 11.79 -6.86 -4.58
C TRP A 409 10.34 -7.36 -4.72
N ALA A 410 9.59 -6.83 -5.69
CA ALA A 410 8.20 -7.22 -5.94
C ALA A 410 8.12 -8.58 -6.68
N PRO A 411 6.99 -9.31 -6.61
CA PRO A 411 6.84 -10.55 -7.37
C PRO A 411 6.92 -10.29 -8.89
N LEU A 412 7.48 -11.25 -9.64
CA LEU A 412 7.72 -11.12 -11.08
C LEU A 412 6.57 -11.71 -11.92
N ALA A 413 6.41 -11.28 -13.17
CA ALA A 413 5.45 -11.88 -14.11
C ALA A 413 6.15 -12.54 -15.31
N TYR A 414 5.48 -13.49 -15.96
CA TYR A 414 6.04 -14.26 -17.07
C TYR A 414 5.01 -14.51 -18.17
N ASP A 415 5.40 -14.23 -19.41
CA ASP A 415 4.69 -14.69 -20.61
C ASP A 415 5.41 -15.92 -21.17
N ALA A 416 4.84 -17.10 -20.93
CA ALA A 416 5.42 -18.37 -21.36
C ALA A 416 5.46 -18.55 -22.88
N LYS A 417 4.56 -17.90 -23.63
CA LYS A 417 4.54 -17.98 -25.09
C LYS A 417 5.72 -17.22 -25.68
N LEU A 418 6.01 -16.05 -25.12
CA LEU A 418 7.10 -15.17 -25.58
C LEU A 418 8.45 -15.48 -24.91
N ASP A 419 8.45 -16.28 -23.84
CA ASP A 419 9.60 -16.52 -22.97
C ASP A 419 10.19 -15.22 -22.40
N ILE A 420 9.30 -14.33 -21.93
CA ILE A 420 9.66 -13.02 -21.37
C ILE A 420 9.28 -12.98 -19.89
N VAL A 421 10.26 -12.67 -19.04
CA VAL A 421 10.03 -12.29 -17.65
C VAL A 421 9.98 -10.76 -17.53
N TYR A 422 8.98 -10.27 -16.81
CA TYR A 422 8.76 -8.87 -16.53
C TYR A 422 9.19 -8.56 -15.10
N VAL A 423 10.18 -7.70 -14.96
CA VAL A 423 10.85 -7.40 -13.70
C VAL A 423 10.62 -5.95 -13.31
N PRO A 424 9.75 -5.67 -12.33
CA PRO A 424 9.64 -4.34 -11.73
C PRO A 424 10.87 -4.03 -10.88
N THR A 425 11.50 -2.88 -11.10
CA THR A 425 12.65 -2.41 -10.34
C THR A 425 12.31 -1.22 -9.45
N GLY A 426 13.02 -1.12 -8.33
CA GLY A 426 13.04 0.05 -7.47
C GLY A 426 14.15 1.03 -7.83
N VAL A 427 14.55 1.86 -6.86
CA VAL A 427 15.68 2.77 -6.97
C VAL A 427 16.98 2.16 -6.40
N GLY A 428 18.13 2.78 -6.71
CA GLY A 428 19.39 2.49 -6.03
C GLY A 428 19.51 3.27 -4.71
N THR A 429 19.71 2.57 -3.61
CA THR A 429 19.84 3.13 -2.25
C THR A 429 21.09 4.02 -2.11
N PRO A 430 21.07 5.12 -1.30
CA PRO A 430 19.93 5.64 -0.54
C PRO A 430 18.83 6.21 -1.45
N ASP A 431 17.57 6.12 -1.04
CA ASP A 431 16.42 6.37 -1.94
C ASP A 431 16.06 7.85 -1.99
N ILE A 432 16.23 8.56 -0.87
CA ILE A 432 15.78 9.95 -0.69
C ILE A 432 16.87 10.99 -1.03
N TRP A 433 18.01 10.53 -1.56
CA TRP A 433 19.09 11.36 -2.08
C TRP A 433 19.85 10.61 -3.18
N GLY A 434 20.04 11.24 -4.34
CA GLY A 434 20.58 10.64 -5.55
C GLY A 434 21.77 11.38 -6.15
N GLY A 435 22.41 12.30 -5.43
CA GLY A 435 23.45 13.18 -5.97
C GLY A 435 24.72 12.50 -6.52
N ASP A 436 24.97 11.22 -6.19
CA ASP A 436 26.07 10.41 -6.75
C ASP A 436 25.64 9.42 -7.84
N ARG A 437 24.35 9.47 -8.24
CA ARG A 437 23.81 8.61 -9.29
C ARG A 437 24.19 9.15 -10.66
N THR A 438 24.73 8.27 -11.49
CA THR A 438 25.09 8.56 -12.87
C THR A 438 24.02 8.00 -13.80
N GLU A 439 24.00 8.43 -15.07
CA GLU A 439 23.11 7.87 -16.09
C GLU A 439 23.16 6.32 -16.12
N LEU A 440 24.34 5.74 -15.93
CA LEU A 440 24.50 4.29 -15.86
C LEU A 440 23.78 3.65 -14.65
N LYS A 441 23.87 4.28 -13.47
CA LYS A 441 23.16 3.81 -12.26
C LYS A 441 21.65 4.00 -12.36
N GLU A 442 21.18 4.94 -13.17
CA GLU A 442 19.75 5.30 -13.29
C GLU A 442 19.03 4.66 -14.48
N ARG A 443 19.75 4.13 -15.45
CA ARG A 443 19.22 3.57 -16.72
C ARG A 443 18.07 2.58 -16.51
N TYR A 444 18.04 1.86 -15.39
CA TYR A 444 17.01 0.88 -15.05
C TYR A 444 16.38 1.09 -13.67
N ALA A 445 16.56 2.26 -13.05
CA ALA A 445 15.89 2.61 -11.80
C ALA A 445 14.39 2.86 -12.06
N ASN A 446 13.52 2.44 -11.14
CA ASN A 446 12.06 2.65 -11.19
C ASN A 446 11.47 2.28 -12.55
N SER A 447 11.73 1.06 -13.00
CA SER A 447 11.46 0.63 -14.37
C SER A 447 10.72 -0.69 -14.42
N MET A 448 9.98 -0.91 -15.50
CA MET A 448 9.55 -2.24 -15.90
C MET A 448 10.54 -2.79 -16.94
N LEU A 449 11.26 -3.84 -16.60
CA LEU A 449 12.16 -4.53 -17.51
C LEU A 449 11.44 -5.72 -18.15
N ALA A 450 11.59 -5.90 -19.47
CA ALA A 450 11.24 -7.13 -20.15
C ALA A 450 12.54 -7.86 -20.57
N ILE A 451 12.77 -9.02 -19.98
CA ILE A 451 13.99 -9.80 -20.15
C ILE A 451 13.61 -11.17 -20.72
N ASN A 452 14.36 -11.68 -21.68
CA ASN A 452 14.17 -13.07 -22.12
C ASN A 452 14.57 -14.02 -20.98
N ALA A 453 13.64 -14.85 -20.51
CA ALA A 453 13.83 -15.64 -19.29
C ALA A 453 14.87 -16.76 -19.45
N SER A 454 15.06 -17.29 -20.66
CA SER A 454 16.09 -18.32 -20.93
C SER A 454 17.51 -17.75 -21.04
N THR A 455 17.68 -16.51 -21.51
CA THR A 455 19.00 -15.95 -21.87
C THR A 455 19.45 -14.76 -21.04
N GLY A 456 18.55 -14.12 -20.30
CA GLY A 456 18.82 -12.91 -19.53
C GLY A 456 18.94 -11.63 -20.36
N LYS A 457 18.73 -11.70 -21.69
CA LYS A 457 18.89 -10.53 -22.57
C LYS A 457 17.70 -9.58 -22.45
N LEU A 458 17.98 -8.28 -22.35
CA LEU A 458 16.96 -7.24 -22.37
C LEU A 458 16.23 -7.21 -23.72
N ILE A 459 14.92 -7.08 -23.68
CA ILE A 459 14.06 -6.88 -24.84
C ILE A 459 13.65 -5.42 -24.91
N TRP A 460 13.09 -4.89 -23.82
CA TRP A 460 12.74 -3.48 -23.66
C TRP A 460 12.73 -3.11 -22.18
N ASN A 461 12.81 -1.81 -21.88
CA ASN A 461 12.56 -1.26 -20.55
C ASN A 461 11.67 -0.02 -20.66
N PHE A 462 10.90 0.26 -19.62
CA PHE A 462 10.10 1.47 -19.50
C PHE A 462 10.28 2.06 -18.09
N GLN A 463 10.86 3.27 -18.01
CA GLN A 463 11.08 3.96 -16.74
C GLN A 463 9.83 4.74 -16.32
N THR A 464 9.34 4.49 -15.11
CA THR A 464 8.12 5.11 -14.56
C THR A 464 8.41 6.34 -13.69
N THR A 465 9.65 6.51 -13.26
CA THR A 465 10.10 7.70 -12.51
C THR A 465 11.56 7.99 -12.83
N HIS A 466 11.83 9.19 -13.33
CA HIS A 466 13.18 9.68 -13.61
C HIS A 466 13.80 10.22 -12.33
N HIS A 467 15.07 9.89 -12.06
CA HIS A 467 15.84 10.41 -10.92
C HIS A 467 15.01 10.44 -9.61
N ASP A 468 14.62 9.27 -9.12
CA ASP A 468 13.71 9.15 -7.98
C ASP A 468 14.36 9.60 -6.67
N LEU A 469 13.66 10.43 -5.90
CA LEU A 469 14.10 10.94 -4.60
C LEU A 469 13.05 10.69 -3.51
N TRP A 470 12.08 9.82 -3.78
CA TRP A 470 10.84 9.70 -3.02
C TRP A 470 10.49 8.27 -2.66
N ASP A 471 11.33 7.29 -3.02
CA ASP A 471 11.02 5.86 -2.89
C ASP A 471 9.75 5.53 -3.70
N MET A 472 9.82 5.78 -5.02
CA MET A 472 8.73 5.61 -5.98
C MET A 472 8.91 4.37 -6.85
N ASP A 473 9.33 3.29 -6.20
CA ASP A 473 9.46 1.96 -6.77
C ASP A 473 8.25 1.52 -7.60
N VAL A 474 8.49 0.64 -8.57
CA VAL A 474 7.44 -0.17 -9.19
C VAL A 474 7.15 -1.34 -8.24
N PRO A 475 6.07 -1.31 -7.45
CA PRO A 475 6.07 -2.06 -6.19
C PRO A 475 5.42 -3.43 -6.31
N SER A 476 4.87 -3.81 -7.47
CA SER A 476 3.96 -4.96 -7.58
C SER A 476 4.18 -5.82 -8.82
N GLN A 477 3.73 -7.08 -8.74
CA GLN A 477 3.68 -7.96 -9.91
C GLN A 477 2.76 -7.35 -10.97
N PRO A 478 3.28 -7.07 -12.18
CA PRO A 478 2.47 -6.54 -13.26
C PRO A 478 1.48 -7.61 -13.73
N SER A 479 0.36 -7.16 -14.29
CA SER A 479 -0.68 -8.06 -14.82
C SER A 479 -0.61 -8.10 -16.34
N LEU A 480 -0.44 -9.28 -16.91
CA LEU A 480 -0.48 -9.52 -18.35
C LEU A 480 -1.90 -9.86 -18.75
N ALA A 481 -2.44 -9.18 -19.76
CA ALA A 481 -3.79 -9.44 -20.24
C ALA A 481 -3.90 -9.18 -21.74
N ASP A 482 -4.65 -10.02 -22.43
CA ASP A 482 -5.06 -9.75 -23.80
C ASP A 482 -6.32 -8.88 -23.77
N ILE A 483 -6.19 -7.61 -24.16
CA ILE A 483 -7.26 -6.62 -24.08
C ILE A 483 -7.81 -6.27 -25.46
N LYS A 484 -9.04 -5.77 -25.51
CA LYS A 484 -9.66 -5.21 -26.71
C LYS A 484 -9.43 -3.70 -26.73
N ASP A 485 -8.72 -3.23 -27.75
CA ASP A 485 -8.60 -1.79 -27.97
C ASP A 485 -9.94 -1.18 -28.45
N LYS A 486 -9.96 0.15 -28.63
CA LYS A 486 -11.15 0.88 -29.11
C LYS A 486 -11.64 0.44 -30.50
N SER A 487 -10.79 -0.22 -31.30
CA SER A 487 -11.14 -0.80 -32.61
C SER A 487 -11.67 -2.24 -32.52
N GLY A 488 -11.63 -2.85 -31.34
CA GLY A 488 -12.01 -4.24 -31.10
C GLY A 488 -10.88 -5.25 -31.38
N LYS A 489 -9.67 -4.77 -31.70
CA LYS A 489 -8.50 -5.62 -31.92
C LYS A 489 -7.93 -6.09 -30.60
N THR A 490 -7.51 -7.35 -30.53
CA THR A 490 -6.78 -7.88 -29.37
C THR A 490 -5.36 -7.31 -29.35
N VAL A 491 -4.97 -6.72 -28.22
CA VAL A 491 -3.63 -6.21 -27.96
C VAL A 491 -3.08 -6.92 -26.72
N PRO A 492 -1.86 -7.48 -26.79
CA PRO A 492 -1.23 -8.10 -25.64
C PRO A 492 -0.68 -7.02 -24.69
N ALA A 493 -1.44 -6.70 -23.64
CA ALA A 493 -1.10 -5.65 -22.70
C ALA A 493 -0.36 -6.18 -21.46
N ILE A 494 0.40 -5.27 -20.85
CA ILE A 494 0.92 -5.36 -19.49
C ILE A 494 0.47 -4.11 -18.71
N TYR A 495 -0.05 -4.32 -17.50
CA TYR A 495 -0.42 -3.26 -16.57
C TYR A 495 0.66 -3.12 -15.49
N VAL A 496 1.31 -1.97 -15.46
CA VAL A 496 2.38 -1.63 -14.52
C VAL A 496 1.86 -0.58 -13.54
N LEU A 497 1.59 -1.01 -12.30
CA LEU A 497 1.18 -0.12 -11.21
C LEU A 497 2.39 0.50 -10.52
N THR A 498 2.27 1.75 -10.08
CA THR A 498 3.37 2.47 -9.41
C THR A 498 2.94 3.07 -8.07
N LYS A 499 3.90 3.32 -7.18
CA LYS A 499 3.65 4.07 -5.92
C LYS A 499 3.06 5.46 -6.19
N THR A 500 3.37 6.08 -7.33
CA THR A 500 2.81 7.37 -7.75
C THR A 500 1.32 7.33 -8.12
N GLY A 501 0.71 6.15 -8.25
CA GLY A 501 -0.69 5.95 -8.63
C GLY A 501 -0.97 5.92 -10.12
N ASN A 502 0.04 6.11 -10.96
CA ASN A 502 -0.06 5.84 -12.38
C ASN A 502 -0.19 4.32 -12.62
N ALA A 503 -0.99 3.94 -13.61
CA ALA A 503 -1.01 2.59 -14.14
C ALA A 503 -0.60 2.64 -15.62
N PHE A 504 0.66 2.36 -15.90
CA PHE A 504 1.17 2.35 -17.27
C PHE A 504 0.69 1.09 -17.97
N VAL A 505 -0.04 1.26 -19.07
CA VAL A 505 -0.54 0.16 -19.90
C VAL A 505 0.27 0.13 -21.18
N LEU A 506 1.08 -0.92 -21.35
CA LEU A 506 2.04 -1.05 -22.44
C LEU A 506 1.74 -2.31 -23.26
N ASP A 507 2.15 -2.35 -24.53
CA ASP A 507 2.21 -3.60 -25.29
C ASP A 507 3.38 -4.42 -24.75
N ARG A 508 3.07 -5.59 -24.18
CA ARG A 508 4.06 -6.37 -23.42
C ARG A 508 5.19 -6.93 -24.28
N ARG A 509 5.08 -6.88 -25.61
CA ARG A 509 6.12 -7.36 -26.54
C ARG A 509 7.23 -6.34 -26.77
N ASN A 510 6.93 -5.05 -26.66
CA ASN A 510 7.85 -3.97 -27.07
C ASN A 510 7.85 -2.74 -26.15
N GLY A 511 7.02 -2.71 -25.10
CA GLY A 511 6.97 -1.61 -24.14
C GLY A 511 6.29 -0.34 -24.64
N GLN A 512 5.67 -0.36 -25.82
CA GLN A 512 5.00 0.83 -26.37
C GLN A 512 3.70 1.13 -25.61
N PRO A 513 3.41 2.39 -25.25
CA PRO A 513 2.18 2.74 -24.56
C PRO A 513 0.91 2.40 -25.36
N ILE A 514 -0.02 1.69 -24.73
CA ILE A 514 -1.39 1.48 -25.19
C ILE A 514 -2.30 2.61 -24.68
N VAL A 515 -2.14 2.95 -23.41
CA VAL A 515 -2.73 4.16 -22.81
C VAL A 515 -1.71 5.30 -22.94
N PRO A 516 -2.13 6.52 -23.35
CA PRO A 516 -1.19 7.62 -23.52
C PRO A 516 -0.35 7.92 -22.28
N VAL A 517 0.90 8.28 -22.52
CA VAL A 517 1.86 8.73 -21.50
C VAL A 517 2.35 10.12 -21.90
N THR A 518 2.29 11.06 -20.97
CA THR A 518 2.72 12.44 -21.18
C THR A 518 3.81 12.82 -20.19
N GLU A 519 4.93 13.34 -20.69
CA GLU A 519 5.96 14.01 -19.87
C GLU A 519 5.43 15.34 -19.35
N LYS A 520 5.37 15.51 -18.04
CA LYS A 520 4.94 16.77 -17.41
C LYS A 520 6.10 17.42 -16.64
N PRO A 521 6.26 18.75 -16.70
CA PRO A 521 7.23 19.46 -15.88
C PRO A 521 6.97 19.24 -14.38
N VAL A 522 8.05 19.08 -13.62
CA VAL A 522 7.99 18.89 -12.17
C VAL A 522 8.85 19.93 -11.43
N PRO A 523 8.64 20.16 -10.13
CA PRO A 523 9.41 21.16 -9.38
C PRO A 523 10.93 20.91 -9.44
N GLN A 524 11.71 21.99 -9.63
CA GLN A 524 13.17 21.93 -9.81
C GLN A 524 13.96 22.53 -8.63
N THR A 525 13.26 23.11 -7.66
CA THR A 525 13.88 23.83 -6.55
C THR A 525 13.13 23.56 -5.25
N VAL A 526 13.90 23.53 -4.16
CA VAL A 526 13.37 23.59 -2.81
C VAL A 526 12.80 25.00 -2.58
N LYS A 527 11.52 25.11 -2.21
CA LYS A 527 10.86 26.41 -2.01
C LYS A 527 11.28 27.09 -0.70
N ARG A 528 11.62 26.30 0.32
CA ARG A 528 11.96 26.76 1.67
C ARG A 528 13.16 26.00 2.20
N GLY A 529 14.17 26.76 2.62
CA GLY A 529 15.45 26.21 3.01
C GLY A 529 16.49 26.31 1.90
N PRO A 530 17.72 25.85 2.17
CA PRO A 530 18.73 25.71 1.13
C PRO A 530 18.31 24.65 0.11
N GLN A 531 18.85 24.78 -1.10
CA GLN A 531 18.78 23.69 -2.07
C GLN A 531 19.54 22.47 -1.51
N THR A 532 18.99 21.28 -1.70
CA THR A 532 19.61 20.03 -1.26
C THR A 532 21.01 19.88 -1.83
N LYS A 533 21.99 19.70 -0.95
CA LYS A 533 23.41 19.72 -1.29
C LYS A 533 23.77 18.54 -2.18
N GLY A 534 24.43 18.84 -3.30
CA GLY A 534 24.92 17.85 -4.24
C GLY A 534 23.83 17.20 -5.08
N GLU A 535 22.59 17.69 -5.02
CA GLU A 535 21.46 17.08 -5.71
C GLU A 535 21.12 17.76 -7.05
N HIS A 536 20.53 16.99 -7.96
CA HIS A 536 19.91 17.43 -9.20
C HIS A 536 18.47 16.90 -9.32
N TYR A 537 17.69 17.38 -10.28
CA TYR A 537 16.29 16.98 -10.43
C TYR A 537 15.97 16.72 -11.90
N SER A 538 15.15 15.70 -12.15
CA SER A 538 14.59 15.50 -13.49
C SER A 538 13.66 16.66 -13.85
N LYS A 539 13.75 17.15 -15.09
CA LYS A 539 12.91 18.25 -15.59
C LYS A 539 11.45 17.86 -15.76
N THR A 540 11.21 16.61 -16.13
CA THR A 540 9.87 16.06 -16.38
C THR A 540 9.72 14.69 -15.75
N GLN A 541 8.48 14.23 -15.64
CA GLN A 541 8.12 12.89 -15.23
C GLN A 541 7.01 12.34 -16.12
N PRO A 542 6.96 11.02 -16.37
CA PRO A 542 5.90 10.40 -17.14
C PRO A 542 4.62 10.29 -16.31
N PHE A 543 3.48 10.62 -16.94
CA PHE A 543 2.15 10.43 -16.37
C PHE A 543 1.28 9.64 -17.34
N SER A 544 0.61 8.59 -16.84
CA SER A 544 -0.37 7.84 -17.62
C SER A 544 -1.76 8.47 -17.50
N ASP A 545 -2.56 8.36 -18.56
CA ASP A 545 -3.98 8.74 -18.51
C ASP A 545 -4.83 7.82 -17.63
N LEU A 546 -4.39 6.57 -17.40
CA LEU A 546 -4.97 5.72 -16.34
C LEU A 546 -4.22 5.97 -15.04
N ASN A 547 -4.86 6.73 -14.14
CA ASN A 547 -4.24 7.17 -12.89
C ASN A 547 -5.25 7.17 -11.74
N LEU A 548 -4.86 6.58 -10.61
CA LEU A 548 -5.67 6.51 -9.39
C LEU A 548 -5.18 7.41 -8.26
N ALA A 549 -4.08 8.13 -8.46
CA ALA A 549 -3.70 9.22 -7.59
C ALA A 549 -4.67 10.40 -7.71
N PRO A 550 -4.82 11.20 -6.64
CA PRO A 550 -5.54 12.47 -6.73
C PRO A 550 -4.95 13.38 -7.82
N GLN A 551 -5.83 13.93 -8.66
CA GLN A 551 -5.43 14.78 -9.79
C GLN A 551 -4.94 16.16 -9.32
N ASP A 552 -5.49 16.66 -8.22
CA ASP A 552 -5.13 17.94 -7.63
C ASP A 552 -4.04 17.79 -6.56
N LYS A 553 -3.19 18.83 -6.45
CA LYS A 553 -2.25 18.97 -5.33
C LYS A 553 -3.03 19.16 -4.03
N LEU A 554 -2.52 18.58 -2.94
CA LEU A 554 -3.00 18.90 -1.59
C LEU A 554 -2.86 20.41 -1.30
N THR A 555 -3.82 20.93 -0.56
CA THR A 555 -3.90 22.31 -0.08
C THR A 555 -4.39 22.32 1.38
N ASP A 556 -4.44 23.50 1.98
CA ASP A 556 -4.91 23.66 3.37
C ASP A 556 -6.32 23.11 3.60
N LYS A 557 -7.17 23.08 2.55
CA LYS A 557 -8.54 22.57 2.66
C LYS A 557 -8.59 21.08 2.99
N ASP A 558 -7.58 20.34 2.54
CA ASP A 558 -7.46 18.89 2.69
C ASP A 558 -6.94 18.48 4.07
N MET A 559 -6.53 19.46 4.88
CA MET A 559 -6.08 19.24 6.24
C MET A 559 -7.27 19.00 7.16
N TRP A 560 -7.15 17.93 7.95
CA TRP A 560 -8.20 17.38 8.77
C TRP A 560 -7.89 17.55 10.24
N GLY A 561 -7.10 16.66 10.83
CA GLY A 561 -7.09 16.51 12.30
C GLY A 561 -8.48 16.14 12.83
N ALA A 562 -8.57 15.34 13.89
CA ALA A 562 -9.90 14.88 14.32
C ALA A 562 -10.78 15.99 14.93
N THR A 563 -10.20 17.15 15.25
CA THR A 563 -10.93 18.29 15.82
C THR A 563 -10.52 19.62 15.20
N MET A 564 -11.31 20.69 15.39
CA MET A 564 -10.95 22.04 14.89
C MET A 564 -9.57 22.54 15.37
N LEU A 565 -9.13 22.09 16.55
CA LEU A 565 -7.83 22.47 17.11
C LEU A 565 -6.70 21.68 16.44
N ASP A 566 -6.94 20.40 16.25
CA ASP A 566 -6.02 19.51 15.55
C ASP A 566 -5.88 19.92 14.07
N GLN A 567 -7.00 20.32 13.44
CA GLN A 567 -7.05 20.87 12.10
C GLN A 567 -6.18 22.10 11.94
N LEU A 568 -6.29 23.05 12.87
CA LEU A 568 -5.48 24.26 12.86
C LEU A 568 -3.99 23.91 12.89
N MET A 569 -3.59 23.00 13.77
CA MET A 569 -2.21 22.55 13.88
C MET A 569 -1.73 21.80 12.64
N CYS A 570 -2.55 20.93 12.06
CA CYS A 570 -2.25 20.25 10.80
C CYS A 570 -2.06 21.23 9.64
N ARG A 571 -2.90 22.28 9.54
CA ARG A 571 -2.73 23.35 8.54
C ARG A 571 -1.43 24.11 8.73
N VAL A 572 -1.08 24.44 9.97
CA VAL A 572 0.21 25.09 10.27
C VAL A 572 1.37 24.19 9.87
N SER A 573 1.34 22.90 10.24
CA SER A 573 2.39 21.94 9.89
C SER A 573 2.53 21.79 8.38
N PHE A 574 1.41 21.60 7.66
CA PHE A 574 1.39 21.53 6.19
C PHE A 574 2.02 22.77 5.57
N LYS A 575 1.62 23.96 6.04
CA LYS A 575 2.16 25.23 5.57
C LYS A 575 3.62 25.45 5.93
N ARG A 576 4.26 24.65 6.78
CA ARG A 576 5.69 24.75 7.09
C ARG A 576 6.56 23.87 6.20
N LEU A 577 6.00 22.79 5.66
CA LEU A 577 6.67 21.85 4.78
C LEU A 577 6.80 22.40 3.35
N ASN A 578 7.74 21.84 2.59
CA ASN A 578 7.75 21.97 1.14
C ASN A 578 6.73 21.01 0.53
N TYR A 579 5.87 21.52 -0.35
CA TYR A 579 4.96 20.72 -1.15
C TYR A 579 4.57 21.44 -2.44
N ASP A 580 4.71 20.73 -3.57
CA ASP A 580 4.34 21.17 -4.90
C ASP A 580 3.96 20.00 -5.82
N GLY A 581 3.34 18.96 -5.24
CA GLY A 581 2.97 17.72 -5.92
C GLY A 581 3.89 16.54 -5.57
N ILE A 582 3.68 15.41 -6.25
CA ILE A 582 4.36 14.12 -5.98
C ILE A 582 5.89 14.30 -5.93
N TYR A 583 6.44 14.99 -6.92
CA TYR A 583 7.88 15.13 -7.15
C TYR A 583 8.45 16.42 -6.53
N THR A 584 8.03 16.75 -5.30
CA THR A 584 8.59 17.89 -4.57
C THR A 584 9.99 17.55 -4.06
N PRO A 585 11.05 18.31 -4.36
CA PRO A 585 12.39 18.05 -3.84
C PRO A 585 12.43 17.77 -2.33
N PRO A 586 13.07 16.67 -1.87
CA PRO A 586 13.37 16.47 -0.45
C PRO A 586 14.20 17.63 0.08
N SER A 587 13.99 18.01 1.35
CA SER A 587 14.67 19.18 1.92
C SER A 587 14.91 19.07 3.42
N GLU A 588 15.82 19.92 3.92
CA GLU A 588 16.15 20.04 5.35
C GLU A 588 14.99 20.61 6.19
N ASN A 589 14.11 21.38 5.55
CA ASN A 589 12.89 21.93 6.15
C ASN A 589 11.74 20.91 6.23
N GLY A 590 11.91 19.73 5.62
CA GLY A 590 10.88 18.73 5.47
C GLY A 590 10.07 18.93 4.20
N THR A 591 9.77 17.81 3.55
CA THR A 591 9.00 17.73 2.32
C THR A 591 7.83 16.79 2.54
N LEU A 592 6.62 17.23 2.19
CA LEU A 592 5.47 16.36 2.16
C LEU A 592 5.52 15.51 0.89
N VAL A 593 5.48 14.20 1.03
CA VAL A 593 5.43 13.22 -0.06
C VAL A 593 3.99 12.71 -0.15
N PHE A 594 3.35 12.97 -1.29
CA PHE A 594 1.97 12.53 -1.53
C PHE A 594 1.74 12.22 -3.02
N PRO A 595 1.34 10.97 -3.37
CA PRO A 595 1.19 9.78 -2.51
C PRO A 595 2.46 9.47 -1.70
N GLY A 596 2.32 8.99 -0.46
CA GLY A 596 3.46 8.81 0.45
C GLY A 596 4.29 7.55 0.14
N ASN A 597 5.20 7.16 1.03
CA ASN A 597 6.10 6.01 0.85
C ASN A 597 5.40 4.66 0.66
N LEU A 598 4.18 4.49 1.22
CA LEU A 598 3.32 3.33 0.95
C LEU A 598 2.62 3.39 -0.43
N GLY A 599 2.89 4.42 -1.22
CA GLY A 599 2.29 4.65 -2.53
C GLY A 599 0.76 4.75 -2.55
N VAL A 600 0.24 4.78 -3.77
CA VAL A 600 -1.16 4.42 -4.08
C VAL A 600 -1.29 2.93 -4.23
N PHE A 601 -0.30 2.31 -4.87
CA PHE A 601 -0.17 0.88 -5.02
C PHE A 601 1.09 0.40 -4.33
N GLU A 602 1.00 -0.82 -3.82
CA GLU A 602 2.06 -1.56 -3.15
C GLU A 602 2.10 -2.98 -3.74
N TRP A 603 2.88 -3.88 -3.15
CA TRP A 603 3.10 -5.26 -3.62
C TRP A 603 1.85 -6.11 -3.95
N GLY A 604 0.67 -5.71 -3.46
CA GLY A 604 -0.60 -6.36 -3.74
C GLY A 604 -0.96 -6.45 -5.24
N GLY A 605 -0.66 -5.42 -6.03
CA GLY A 605 -1.02 -5.31 -7.45
C GLY A 605 -2.53 -5.22 -7.73
N MET A 606 -2.96 -5.60 -8.94
CA MET A 606 -4.37 -5.63 -9.34
C MET A 606 -4.85 -7.05 -9.71
N SER A 607 -6.16 -7.26 -9.62
CA SER A 607 -6.82 -8.42 -10.21
C SER A 607 -7.43 -8.05 -11.56
N VAL A 608 -7.16 -8.84 -12.59
CA VAL A 608 -7.58 -8.64 -13.97
C VAL A 608 -8.36 -9.86 -14.43
N ASN A 609 -9.59 -9.62 -14.88
CA ASN A 609 -10.41 -10.60 -15.59
C ASN A 609 -10.35 -10.26 -17.08
N PRO A 610 -9.46 -10.90 -17.86
CA PRO A 610 -9.31 -10.62 -19.28
C PRO A 610 -10.54 -11.05 -20.07
N ASP A 611 -11.30 -12.06 -19.64
CA ASP A 611 -12.47 -12.53 -20.36
C ASP A 611 -13.60 -11.48 -20.37
N ARG A 612 -13.79 -10.81 -19.22
CA ARG A 612 -14.78 -9.74 -19.05
C ARG A 612 -14.22 -8.35 -19.38
N GLN A 613 -12.91 -8.20 -19.51
CA GLN A 613 -12.22 -6.92 -19.73
C GLN A 613 -12.43 -5.93 -18.56
N VAL A 614 -12.22 -6.41 -17.32
CA VAL A 614 -12.32 -5.62 -16.09
C VAL A 614 -11.11 -5.85 -15.20
N ALA A 615 -10.69 -4.81 -14.48
CA ALA A 615 -9.78 -4.94 -13.36
C ALA A 615 -10.38 -4.39 -12.06
N VAL A 616 -9.95 -4.94 -10.93
CA VAL A 616 -10.24 -4.43 -9.59
C VAL A 616 -8.96 -4.26 -8.79
N MET A 617 -8.94 -3.25 -7.93
CA MET A 617 -7.75 -2.82 -7.20
C MET A 617 -8.11 -2.11 -5.89
N ASN A 618 -7.12 -1.92 -5.01
CA ASN A 618 -7.30 -1.32 -3.70
C ASN A 618 -6.32 -0.16 -3.41
N PRO A 619 -6.52 1.02 -4.02
CA PRO A 619 -5.58 2.13 -3.92
C PRO A 619 -5.58 2.81 -2.53
N ILE A 620 -4.41 3.30 -2.13
CA ILE A 620 -4.13 3.98 -0.85
C ILE A 620 -3.88 5.47 -1.09
N GLY A 621 -4.01 6.31 -0.06
CA GLY A 621 -3.75 7.75 -0.15
C GLY A 621 -3.35 8.36 1.19
N LEU A 622 -2.25 7.89 1.79
CA LEU A 622 -1.69 8.43 3.03
C LEU A 622 -0.41 9.24 2.76
N PRO A 623 -0.32 10.52 3.16
CA PRO A 623 0.88 11.33 2.98
C PRO A 623 1.95 11.07 4.05
N PHE A 624 3.20 11.23 3.64
CA PHE A 624 4.38 11.10 4.49
C PHE A 624 5.18 12.41 4.48
N VAL A 625 6.06 12.56 5.46
CA VAL A 625 7.04 13.64 5.55
C VAL A 625 8.42 13.03 5.49
N SER A 626 9.23 13.50 4.55
CA SER A 626 10.66 13.19 4.45
C SER A 626 11.45 14.44 4.76
N ARG A 627 12.30 14.38 5.78
CA ARG A 627 13.15 15.50 6.22
C ARG A 627 14.61 15.09 6.17
N LEU A 628 15.39 15.76 5.33
CA LEU A 628 16.83 15.55 5.27
C LEU A 628 17.50 16.11 6.53
N ILE A 629 18.45 15.35 7.07
CA ILE A 629 19.24 15.71 8.25
C ILE A 629 20.69 15.83 7.78
N PRO A 630 21.29 17.03 7.72
CA PRO A 630 22.68 17.20 7.34
C PRO A 630 23.61 16.31 8.18
N ALA A 631 24.53 15.61 7.52
CA ALA A 631 25.45 14.68 8.16
C ALA A 631 26.83 14.69 7.49
N ASP A 632 27.87 14.32 8.24
CA ASP A 632 29.19 14.06 7.67
C ASP A 632 29.16 12.74 6.87
N PRO A 633 29.47 12.73 5.56
CA PRO A 633 29.56 11.50 4.77
C PRO A 633 30.51 10.45 5.36
N ASN A 634 31.54 10.88 6.10
CA ASN A 634 32.58 10.01 6.66
C ASN A 634 32.30 9.57 8.10
N ARG A 635 31.10 9.84 8.63
CA ARG A 635 30.73 9.46 10.00
C ARG A 635 30.78 7.93 10.19
N ALA A 636 31.09 7.51 11.41
CA ALA A 636 31.10 6.09 11.77
C ALA A 636 29.71 5.46 11.65
N GLN A 637 29.67 4.21 11.18
CA GLN A 637 28.44 3.42 11.11
C GLN A 637 28.11 2.87 12.50
N THR A 638 26.99 3.32 13.07
CA THR A 638 26.55 2.99 14.45
C THR A 638 25.09 2.52 14.52
N ALA A 639 24.30 2.76 13.47
CA ALA A 639 22.92 2.32 13.38
C ALA A 639 22.83 0.79 13.30
N LYS A 640 21.85 0.23 14.02
CA LYS A 640 21.60 -1.22 14.11
C LYS A 640 20.44 -1.70 13.22
N GLY A 641 19.97 -0.86 12.30
CA GLY A 641 18.89 -1.15 11.36
C GLY A 641 18.55 0.10 10.54
N ALA A 642 17.94 -0.10 9.37
CA ALA A 642 17.41 0.95 8.51
C ALA A 642 16.30 0.41 7.59
N GLY A 643 15.84 1.26 6.65
CA GLY A 643 14.92 0.90 5.57
C GLY A 643 13.44 0.79 5.97
N THR A 644 13.08 1.26 7.17
CA THR A 644 11.68 1.34 7.58
C THR A 644 11.02 2.62 7.05
N GLU A 645 9.72 2.60 6.79
CA GLU A 645 8.94 3.79 6.38
C GLU A 645 8.69 4.77 7.54
N GLN A 646 9.41 4.61 8.66
CA GLN A 646 9.32 5.46 9.84
C GLN A 646 10.69 5.62 10.50
N GLY A 647 10.90 6.79 11.11
CA GLY A 647 12.08 7.09 11.92
C GLY A 647 13.25 7.64 11.12
N VAL A 648 14.41 7.70 11.78
CA VAL A 648 15.65 8.23 11.21
C VAL A 648 16.43 7.13 10.54
N GLN A 649 16.66 7.27 9.24
CA GLN A 649 17.53 6.43 8.44
C GLN A 649 18.89 7.10 8.25
N PRO A 650 19.99 6.34 8.41
CA PRO A 650 21.31 6.93 8.47
C PRO A 650 21.76 7.48 7.12
N MET A 651 21.67 6.75 6.01
CA MET A 651 22.26 7.07 4.70
C MET A 651 23.78 7.32 4.76
N TYR A 652 24.57 6.37 5.27
CA TYR A 652 26.02 6.50 5.39
C TYR A 652 26.70 6.69 4.03
N GLY A 653 27.79 7.48 4.02
CA GLY A 653 28.56 7.78 2.80
C GLY A 653 28.02 8.93 1.94
N VAL A 654 26.87 9.51 2.30
CA VAL A 654 26.28 10.69 1.65
C VAL A 654 26.10 11.85 2.66
N PRO A 655 25.88 13.11 2.23
CA PRO A 655 25.91 14.29 3.12
C PRO A 655 24.64 14.48 3.97
N TYR A 656 23.80 13.45 4.06
CA TYR A 656 22.52 13.47 4.74
C TYR A 656 22.26 12.14 5.46
N GLY A 657 21.38 12.18 6.46
CA GLY A 657 20.43 11.12 6.81
C GLY A 657 19.01 11.62 6.55
N VAL A 658 17.98 10.79 6.74
CA VAL A 658 16.59 11.18 6.48
C VAL A 658 15.70 10.73 7.62
N GLU A 659 14.78 11.60 8.05
CA GLU A 659 13.66 11.23 8.91
C GLU A 659 12.40 11.07 8.06
N ILE A 660 11.81 9.88 8.08
CA ILE A 660 10.57 9.55 7.37
C ILE A 660 9.47 9.32 8.42
N SER A 661 8.28 9.86 8.19
CA SER A 661 7.12 9.59 9.05
C SER A 661 5.81 9.81 8.31
N ALA A 662 4.75 9.10 8.71
CA ALA A 662 3.41 9.46 8.27
C ALA A 662 3.09 10.92 8.68
N PHE A 663 2.36 11.66 7.86
CA PHE A 663 2.01 13.05 8.18
C PHE A 663 0.88 13.11 9.20
N LEU A 664 1.27 13.07 10.48
CA LEU A 664 0.39 13.02 11.63
C LEU A 664 0.39 14.35 12.39
N SER A 665 -0.68 14.58 13.13
CA SER A 665 -0.81 15.69 14.07
C SER A 665 -0.03 15.42 15.36
N PRO A 666 0.12 16.41 16.24
CA PRO A 666 0.74 16.20 17.56
C PRO A 666 0.03 15.14 18.42
N LEU A 667 -1.21 14.78 18.09
CA LEU A 667 -1.99 13.72 18.76
C LEU A 667 -1.83 12.34 18.07
N GLY A 668 -0.99 12.23 17.04
CA GLY A 668 -0.77 10.98 16.31
C GLY A 668 -1.86 10.63 15.30
N LEU A 669 -2.72 11.59 14.92
CA LEU A 669 -3.82 11.38 13.97
C LEU A 669 -3.43 11.89 12.59
N PRO A 670 -3.85 11.25 11.47
CA PRO A 670 -3.48 11.72 10.14
C PRO A 670 -3.93 13.16 9.89
N CYS A 671 -3.00 14.00 9.40
CA CYS A 671 -3.32 15.39 9.12
C CYS A 671 -4.10 15.58 7.82
N LYS A 672 -4.07 14.64 6.87
CA LYS A 672 -4.90 14.66 5.67
C LYS A 672 -6.28 14.07 5.96
N GLN A 673 -7.32 14.69 5.42
CA GLN A 673 -8.69 14.18 5.52
C GLN A 673 -8.83 12.76 4.96
N PRO A 674 -9.64 11.92 5.61
CA PRO A 674 -10.06 10.65 5.05
C PRO A 674 -10.71 10.83 3.67
N ALA A 675 -10.62 9.87 2.76
CA ALA A 675 -10.15 8.50 2.98
C ALA A 675 -8.67 8.33 2.67
N TRP A 676 -8.11 7.26 3.23
CA TRP A 676 -6.74 6.80 3.00
C TRP A 676 -6.69 5.44 2.30
N GLY A 677 -7.83 4.78 2.07
CA GLY A 677 -7.92 3.52 1.33
C GLY A 677 -9.26 3.33 0.63
N TYR A 678 -9.20 2.76 -0.57
CA TYR A 678 -10.36 2.47 -1.41
C TYR A 678 -10.31 1.06 -1.99
N VAL A 679 -11.43 0.64 -2.57
CA VAL A 679 -11.50 -0.34 -3.66
C VAL A 679 -12.01 0.37 -4.92
N ALA A 680 -11.53 -0.04 -6.08
CA ALA A 680 -11.90 0.54 -7.37
C ALA A 680 -12.04 -0.53 -8.46
N GLY A 681 -12.95 -0.29 -9.40
CA GLY A 681 -13.15 -1.09 -10.60
C GLY A 681 -12.86 -0.28 -11.86
N VAL A 682 -12.15 -0.89 -12.80
CA VAL A 682 -11.71 -0.28 -14.05
C VAL A 682 -12.24 -1.09 -15.23
N ASP A 683 -12.83 -0.40 -16.22
CA ASP A 683 -13.17 -0.99 -17.51
C ASP A 683 -11.91 -0.99 -18.39
N LEU A 684 -11.45 -2.17 -18.83
CA LEU A 684 -10.20 -2.28 -19.59
C LEU A 684 -10.35 -1.91 -21.07
N LYS A 685 -11.57 -1.74 -21.58
CA LYS A 685 -11.79 -1.24 -22.94
C LYS A 685 -11.62 0.28 -22.99
N THR A 686 -12.11 0.98 -21.97
CA THR A 686 -12.03 2.46 -21.89
C THR A 686 -10.83 2.94 -21.09
N HIS A 687 -10.30 2.11 -20.19
CA HIS A 687 -9.29 2.46 -19.19
C HIS A 687 -9.79 3.54 -18.21
N GLU A 688 -11.07 3.48 -17.84
CA GLU A 688 -11.68 4.41 -16.90
C GLU A 688 -12.01 3.73 -15.57
N VAL A 689 -11.83 4.46 -14.46
CA VAL A 689 -12.31 4.04 -13.14
C VAL A 689 -13.83 4.21 -13.10
N VAL A 690 -14.57 3.12 -13.20
CA VAL A 690 -16.04 3.10 -13.29
C VAL A 690 -16.69 3.27 -11.92
N TRP A 691 -16.11 2.66 -10.88
CA TRP A 691 -16.58 2.82 -9.51
C TRP A 691 -15.39 2.86 -8.54
N LYS A 692 -15.59 3.53 -7.40
CA LYS A 692 -14.59 3.68 -6.33
C LYS A 692 -15.27 3.85 -4.98
N LYS A 693 -14.91 3.03 -4.00
CA LYS A 693 -15.55 2.95 -2.67
C LYS A 693 -14.52 3.00 -1.55
N ARG A 694 -14.80 3.70 -0.45
CA ARG A 694 -13.92 3.65 0.73
C ARG A 694 -13.91 2.23 1.31
N ILE A 695 -12.78 1.79 1.86
CA ILE A 695 -12.65 0.48 2.51
C ILE A 695 -12.12 0.58 3.95
N GLY A 696 -12.70 -0.23 4.83
CA GLY A 696 -12.26 -0.41 6.20
C GLY A 696 -12.73 0.65 7.20
N THR A 697 -12.50 0.35 8.47
CA THR A 697 -13.10 1.01 9.64
C THR A 697 -12.04 1.41 10.66
N ILE A 698 -12.39 2.35 11.55
CA ILE A 698 -11.49 2.80 12.63
C ILE A 698 -11.39 1.83 13.82
N ARG A 699 -12.07 0.68 13.77
CA ARG A 699 -12.28 -0.20 14.93
C ARG A 699 -10.99 -0.54 15.67
N ASP A 700 -9.94 -0.84 14.94
CA ASP A 700 -8.64 -1.28 15.46
C ASP A 700 -7.55 -0.20 15.33
N SER A 701 -7.90 1.06 15.07
CA SER A 701 -6.94 2.15 14.91
C SER A 701 -6.29 2.63 16.21
N LEU A 702 -6.80 2.22 17.38
CA LEU A 702 -6.24 2.50 18.71
C LEU A 702 -5.98 1.21 19.52
N PRO A 703 -5.14 0.28 19.00
CA PRO A 703 -5.05 -1.09 19.51
C PRO A 703 -4.58 -1.18 20.97
N ASN A 704 -3.87 -0.17 21.47
CA ASN A 704 -3.30 -0.13 22.83
C ASN A 704 -4.17 0.62 23.86
N LEU A 705 -5.31 1.19 23.45
CA LEU A 705 -6.18 1.99 24.32
C LEU A 705 -7.55 1.32 24.49
N PHE A 706 -8.34 1.24 23.42
CA PHE A 706 -9.67 0.62 23.39
C PHE A 706 -10.12 0.42 21.94
N GLN A 707 -11.05 -0.51 21.71
CA GLN A 707 -11.65 -0.70 20.38
C GLN A 707 -12.67 0.41 20.10
N LEU A 708 -12.53 1.05 18.94
CA LEU A 708 -13.46 2.07 18.46
C LEU A 708 -14.71 1.44 17.82
N PRO A 709 -15.82 2.17 17.68
CA PRO A 709 -16.94 1.71 16.87
C PRO A 709 -16.49 1.48 15.43
N ALA A 710 -17.09 0.48 14.77
CA ALA A 710 -16.76 0.11 13.39
C ALA A 710 -17.35 1.10 12.37
N VAL A 711 -16.85 2.34 12.38
CA VAL A 711 -17.25 3.39 11.45
C VAL A 711 -16.38 3.33 10.20
N LYS A 712 -17.02 3.23 9.03
CA LYS A 712 -16.35 3.23 7.72
C LYS A 712 -15.80 4.63 7.44
N ILE A 713 -14.47 4.73 7.33
CA ILE A 713 -13.75 6.00 7.08
C ILE A 713 -12.84 5.93 5.85
N GLY A 714 -12.46 4.72 5.44
CA GLY A 714 -11.39 4.51 4.45
C GLY A 714 -10.02 4.48 5.13
N VAL A 715 -9.65 3.37 5.77
CA VAL A 715 -8.31 3.19 6.38
C VAL A 715 -7.33 2.66 5.33
N PRO A 716 -6.02 2.95 5.44
CA PRO A 716 -5.05 2.39 4.51
C PRO A 716 -5.02 0.86 4.60
N GLY A 717 -4.55 0.19 3.56
CA GLY A 717 -4.41 -1.26 3.57
C GLY A 717 -3.28 -1.75 2.67
N LEU A 718 -2.46 -2.67 3.19
CA LEU A 718 -1.36 -3.31 2.46
C LEU A 718 -1.75 -4.75 2.13
N GLY A 719 -1.59 -5.14 0.86
CA GLY A 719 -2.00 -6.45 0.34
C GLY A 719 -2.83 -6.35 -0.92
N GLY A 720 -2.94 -7.48 -1.64
CA GLY A 720 -3.65 -7.54 -2.91
C GLY A 720 -5.10 -7.96 -2.79
N SER A 721 -5.78 -7.92 -3.94
CA SER A 721 -7.12 -8.45 -4.12
C SER A 721 -7.14 -9.54 -5.18
N ILE A 722 -8.16 -10.39 -5.13
CA ILE A 722 -8.48 -11.35 -6.20
C ILE A 722 -9.89 -11.11 -6.68
N SER A 723 -10.20 -11.56 -7.89
CA SER A 723 -11.55 -11.63 -8.43
C SER A 723 -11.87 -13.01 -8.98
N THR A 724 -13.15 -13.32 -9.11
CA THR A 724 -13.63 -14.63 -9.56
C THR A 724 -14.70 -14.48 -10.65
N ALA A 725 -14.91 -15.54 -11.44
CA ALA A 725 -16.01 -15.61 -12.38
C ALA A 725 -17.40 -15.53 -11.72
N GLY A 726 -17.48 -15.68 -10.39
CA GLY A 726 -18.69 -15.42 -9.60
C GLY A 726 -19.06 -13.94 -9.43
N ASN A 727 -18.40 -13.00 -10.11
CA ASN A 727 -18.62 -11.56 -9.98
C ASN A 727 -18.26 -10.99 -8.58
N VAL A 728 -17.30 -11.62 -7.90
CA VAL A 728 -16.87 -11.24 -6.55
C VAL A 728 -15.37 -10.92 -6.50
N MET A 729 -15.03 -9.81 -5.85
CA MET A 729 -13.68 -9.40 -5.45
C MET A 729 -13.47 -9.71 -3.97
N PHE A 730 -12.34 -10.31 -3.59
CA PHE A 730 -11.94 -10.51 -2.19
C PHE A 730 -10.69 -9.69 -1.84
N VAL A 731 -10.68 -9.07 -0.65
CA VAL A 731 -9.54 -8.27 -0.14
C VAL A 731 -9.51 -8.26 1.38
N GLY A 732 -8.31 -8.41 1.98
CA GLY A 732 -8.09 -8.38 3.44
C GLY A 732 -7.20 -7.26 3.98
N ALA A 733 -6.59 -6.48 3.08
CA ALA A 733 -5.44 -5.60 3.29
C ALA A 733 -5.54 -4.57 4.45
N THR A 734 -6.75 -4.17 4.86
CA THR A 734 -6.98 -3.04 5.75
C THR A 734 -6.52 -3.28 7.19
N GLN A 735 -6.18 -2.20 7.90
CA GLN A 735 -5.73 -2.23 9.31
C GLN A 735 -6.75 -2.83 10.29
N ASP A 736 -8.02 -2.86 9.90
CA ASP A 736 -9.10 -3.28 10.76
C ASP A 736 -9.32 -4.79 10.78
N ASN A 737 -8.36 -5.61 10.33
CA ASN A 737 -8.30 -7.09 10.33
C ASN A 737 -9.52 -7.83 9.71
N TYR A 738 -10.21 -7.28 8.72
CA TYR A 738 -11.31 -7.99 8.03
C TYR A 738 -10.86 -8.52 6.67
N ILE A 739 -11.38 -9.68 6.27
CA ILE A 739 -11.51 -10.03 4.85
C ILE A 739 -12.91 -9.62 4.38
N ARG A 740 -12.99 -9.06 3.17
CA ARG A 740 -14.23 -8.54 2.57
C ARG A 740 -14.45 -9.07 1.17
N ALA A 741 -15.71 -9.18 0.80
CA ALA A 741 -16.16 -9.46 -0.56
C ALA A 741 -16.91 -8.26 -1.13
N PHE A 742 -16.61 -7.88 -2.36
CA PHE A 742 -17.26 -6.80 -3.10
C PHE A 742 -17.80 -7.31 -4.44
N ASN A 743 -18.91 -6.75 -4.89
CA ASN A 743 -19.41 -6.99 -6.24
C ASN A 743 -18.48 -6.31 -7.26
N VAL A 744 -17.95 -7.06 -8.23
CA VAL A 744 -17.03 -6.51 -9.24
C VAL A 744 -17.71 -5.48 -10.15
N THR A 745 -19.03 -5.57 -10.34
CA THR A 745 -19.79 -4.68 -11.23
C THR A 745 -19.90 -3.27 -10.69
N ASN A 746 -20.15 -3.08 -9.39
CA ASN A 746 -20.54 -1.79 -8.81
C ASN A 746 -19.83 -1.42 -7.49
N GLY A 747 -18.97 -2.31 -6.96
CA GLY A 747 -18.23 -2.08 -5.73
C GLY A 747 -19.05 -2.24 -4.45
N GLU A 748 -20.28 -2.76 -4.50
CA GLU A 748 -21.09 -3.02 -3.30
C GLU A 748 -20.42 -4.07 -2.39
N LYS A 749 -20.35 -3.81 -1.08
CA LYS A 749 -19.83 -4.79 -0.10
C LYS A 749 -20.89 -5.88 0.12
N LEU A 750 -20.56 -7.12 -0.24
CA LEU A 750 -21.49 -8.26 -0.18
C LEU A 750 -21.31 -9.09 1.10
N TRP A 751 -20.10 -9.14 1.63
CA TRP A 751 -19.77 -9.95 2.79
C TRP A 751 -18.50 -9.43 3.48
N GLU A 752 -18.38 -9.69 4.79
CA GLU A 752 -17.12 -9.53 5.52
C GLU A 752 -17.02 -10.51 6.68
N ALA A 753 -15.80 -10.90 7.03
CA ALA A 753 -15.51 -11.70 8.22
C ALA A 753 -14.30 -11.14 8.97
N ARG A 754 -14.38 -11.21 10.30
CA ARG A 754 -13.29 -10.83 11.20
C ARG A 754 -12.17 -11.87 11.09
N LEU A 755 -10.95 -11.41 10.84
CA LEU A 755 -9.74 -12.23 10.96
C LEU A 755 -9.19 -12.18 12.40
N PRO A 756 -8.52 -13.25 12.86
CA PRO A 756 -7.93 -13.29 14.21
C PRO A 756 -6.73 -12.34 14.39
N ALA A 757 -6.13 -11.89 13.28
CA ALA A 757 -4.95 -11.03 13.17
C ALA A 757 -4.98 -10.28 11.82
N GLY A 758 -4.02 -9.40 11.57
CA GLY A 758 -3.97 -8.57 10.36
C GLY A 758 -3.88 -9.37 9.06
N GLY A 759 -4.77 -9.09 8.12
CA GLY A 759 -4.88 -9.75 6.83
C GLY A 759 -4.07 -9.08 5.71
N GLN A 760 -2.86 -8.61 6.02
CA GLN A 760 -1.95 -7.97 5.05
C GLN A 760 -1.31 -8.99 4.09
N ALA A 761 -2.13 -9.83 3.48
CA ALA A 761 -1.78 -10.87 2.52
C ALA A 761 -2.72 -10.76 1.31
N THR A 762 -2.31 -11.26 0.15
CA THR A 762 -3.25 -11.42 -0.97
C THR A 762 -4.03 -12.72 -0.76
N PRO A 763 -5.38 -12.69 -0.73
CA PRO A 763 -6.17 -13.93 -0.64
C PRO A 763 -5.98 -14.77 -1.91
N MET A 764 -6.36 -16.05 -1.85
CA MET A 764 -6.40 -16.94 -3.01
C MET A 764 -7.64 -17.82 -2.95
N THR A 765 -8.02 -18.43 -4.07
CA THR A 765 -9.16 -19.38 -4.13
C THR A 765 -8.79 -20.62 -4.90
N TYR A 766 -9.37 -21.76 -4.55
CA TYR A 766 -9.20 -23.04 -5.24
C TYR A 766 -10.46 -23.88 -5.09
N GLU A 767 -10.51 -25.00 -5.83
CA GLU A 767 -11.51 -26.04 -5.65
C GLU A 767 -10.85 -27.36 -5.31
N ILE A 768 -11.44 -28.11 -4.38
CA ILE A 768 -11.06 -29.51 -4.13
C ILE A 768 -12.32 -30.28 -3.76
N ASN A 769 -12.45 -31.52 -4.27
CA ASN A 769 -13.62 -32.37 -4.04
C ASN A 769 -14.97 -31.68 -4.37
N GLY A 770 -15.00 -30.86 -5.43
CA GLY A 770 -16.20 -30.14 -5.87
C GLY A 770 -16.61 -28.95 -4.98
N LYS A 771 -15.76 -28.53 -4.04
CA LYS A 771 -16.02 -27.41 -3.14
C LYS A 771 -14.99 -26.30 -3.32
N GLN A 772 -15.46 -25.07 -3.53
CA GLN A 772 -14.63 -23.89 -3.68
C GLN A 772 -14.32 -23.28 -2.31
N TYR A 773 -13.06 -22.88 -2.13
CA TYR A 773 -12.56 -22.24 -0.91
C TYR A 773 -11.91 -20.90 -1.24
N VAL A 774 -12.02 -19.94 -0.32
CA VAL A 774 -11.24 -18.69 -0.31
C VAL A 774 -10.35 -18.70 0.92
N VAL A 775 -9.05 -18.48 0.75
CA VAL A 775 -8.06 -18.61 1.82
C VAL A 775 -7.22 -17.34 1.93
N ILE A 776 -6.92 -16.93 3.15
CA ILE A 776 -6.07 -15.77 3.44
C ILE A 776 -5.17 -16.02 4.65
N MET A 777 -3.92 -15.54 4.56
CA MET A 777 -3.03 -15.45 5.71
C MET A 777 -3.38 -14.22 6.56
N ALA A 778 -3.62 -14.45 7.84
CA ALA A 778 -3.77 -13.43 8.87
C ALA A 778 -2.51 -13.43 9.74
N GLY A 779 -1.43 -12.86 9.19
CA GLY A 779 -0.10 -12.80 9.78
C GLY A 779 0.20 -11.54 10.60
N GLY A 780 -0.50 -10.44 10.31
CA GLY A 780 -0.19 -9.11 10.81
C GLY A 780 1.03 -8.47 10.15
N HIS A 781 1.27 -7.21 10.51
CA HIS A 781 2.30 -6.36 9.93
C HIS A 781 2.90 -5.42 10.98
N GLY A 782 4.19 -5.59 11.27
CA GLY A 782 4.91 -4.84 12.31
C GLY A 782 4.82 -3.31 12.14
N SER A 783 5.33 -2.77 11.04
CA SER A 783 5.37 -1.31 10.78
C SER A 783 3.98 -0.67 10.62
N PHE A 784 2.98 -1.45 10.23
CA PHE A 784 1.59 -1.01 10.08
C PHE A 784 0.79 -1.10 11.39
N GLY A 785 1.38 -1.65 12.45
CA GLY A 785 0.80 -1.73 13.79
C GLY A 785 -0.41 -2.66 13.91
N THR A 786 -0.61 -3.57 12.96
CA THR A 786 -1.74 -4.51 13.00
C THR A 786 -1.44 -5.67 13.94
N LYS A 787 -2.49 -6.33 14.42
CA LYS A 787 -2.35 -7.45 15.34
C LYS A 787 -1.58 -8.59 14.66
N MET A 788 -0.45 -9.00 15.24
CA MET A 788 0.35 -10.13 14.76
C MET A 788 -0.39 -11.47 14.98
N GLY A 789 -0.19 -12.42 14.06
CA GLY A 789 -0.78 -13.75 14.14
C GLY A 789 -0.09 -14.77 13.24
N ASP A 790 -0.57 -16.01 13.31
CA ASP A 790 0.00 -17.16 12.61
C ASP A 790 -1.06 -17.97 11.86
N TYR A 791 -2.19 -17.34 11.52
CA TYR A 791 -3.39 -18.04 11.07
C TYR A 791 -3.51 -18.05 9.55
N LEU A 792 -3.73 -19.22 8.97
CA LEU A 792 -4.26 -19.38 7.62
C LEU A 792 -5.73 -19.77 7.73
N VAL A 793 -6.64 -18.92 7.22
CA VAL A 793 -8.08 -19.10 7.38
C VAL A 793 -8.71 -19.40 6.04
N ALA A 794 -9.47 -20.49 5.96
CA ALA A 794 -10.23 -20.87 4.78
C ALA A 794 -11.73 -20.69 4.99
N TYR A 795 -12.40 -20.13 3.99
CA TYR A 795 -13.83 -19.93 3.92
C TYR A 795 -14.42 -20.73 2.77
N ALA A 796 -15.60 -21.29 2.97
CA ALA A 796 -16.37 -21.96 1.92
C ALA A 796 -17.87 -21.82 2.20
N LEU A 797 -18.68 -22.14 1.20
CA LEU A 797 -20.12 -22.31 1.41
C LEU A 797 -20.35 -23.52 2.36
N PRO A 798 -21.37 -23.47 3.23
CA PRO A 798 -21.75 -24.63 4.03
C PRO A 798 -22.13 -25.80 3.11
N ASP A 799 -21.90 -27.03 3.56
CA ASP A 799 -22.38 -28.20 2.82
C ASP A 799 -23.92 -28.14 2.79
N ASN A 800 -24.53 -28.39 1.63
CA ASN A 800 -25.98 -28.51 1.52
C ASN A 800 -26.43 -29.62 2.48
N LYS A 801 -27.22 -29.26 3.50
CA LYS A 801 -27.86 -30.24 4.39
C LYS A 801 -29.02 -30.94 3.70
#